data_AF-A0A377F913-F1
#
_entry.id   AF-A0A377F913-F1
#
_cell.length_a   1.000
_cell.length_b   1.000
_cell.length_c   1.000
_cell.angle_alpha   90.00
_cell.angle_beta   90.00
_cell.angle_gamma   90.00
#
_symmetry.space_group_name_H-M   'P 1'
#
loop_
_entity.id
_entity.type
_entity.pdbx_description
1 polymer ?
#
loop_
_entity_poly.entity_id
_entity_poly.type
_entity_poly.pdbx_seq_one_letter_code
_entity_poly.pdbx_strand_id
1 'polypeptide(L)'
;MASVIPLSFSWNESVGIPDNERIVGLNVSVPFNVLTKRRYTRENALDRAYASFNANRNSNGQNSWLAGVGGTLLEGHNLSYHVSQGDTSNNGYTGSATANWQAAYGTLGVGYNYDRDQHDVNWQLSGGVVGHENGITLSQPLGDTNVLIKAPGAGGVRIENQTGILTDWRGYAVMPYATVYRYNRIALDTNTMGNSIDVEKNISSVVPTQGALVRANFDTRIGVRALITVTQGGKPVPFGSLVRENSTGITSMVGDDGQVYLSGAPLSGELLVQWGDGANSRWHCALCIAEAKLTASRHCYFGSLHTSWLIKEIINKIICRLLLAMACLCLANISWATVCANSTGVAEDEHYDLSNIFNSTNNQPGQIVVLPEKSGWVGVSAICPPGTLVNYTYRSYVTNFIVQETIDNYKYMQLHDYLLGAMSLVDSVMDIQFPPQNYIRMGTDPNVSQNLPFGVMDSRLIFRLKVIRPFINMVEIPRQVMFTVYVTSTPYDPLVTPVYTISFGGRVEVPQNCELNAGQIVEFDFGDIGASLFSAAGPGNRPAGVMPQTKSIAVKCTNVAAQAYLTMRLEASAVSGQAMVSDNQDLGFIVADQNDTPITPNDLNSVIPFRLDAAAAANVTLRAWPISITGQKPTEGPFSALGYLRVDYQ
;
A
#
# COMPACT_ATOMS: atom_id res chain seq x y z
N MET A 1 -11.97 13.04 -11.28
CA MET A 1 -11.76 14.32 -10.58
C MET A 1 -12.93 15.20 -10.92
N ALA A 2 -13.80 15.45 -9.93
CA ALA A 2 -14.97 16.30 -10.09
C ALA A 2 -14.56 17.78 -9.99
N SER A 3 -15.29 18.67 -10.65
CA SER A 3 -15.23 20.10 -10.36
C SER A 3 -15.64 20.31 -8.90
N VAL A 4 -14.86 21.07 -8.14
CA VAL A 4 -15.12 21.35 -6.73
C VAL A 4 -15.71 22.74 -6.63
N ILE A 5 -16.90 22.88 -6.08
CA ILE A 5 -17.60 24.17 -5.89
C ILE A 5 -17.84 24.37 -4.39
N PRO A 6 -16.84 24.85 -3.62
CA PRO A 6 -17.06 25.16 -2.22
C PRO A 6 -17.72 26.54 -2.06
N LEU A 7 -18.82 26.58 -1.31
CA LEU A 7 -19.40 27.81 -0.76
C LEU A 7 -18.94 27.94 0.69
N SER A 8 -18.38 29.09 1.05
CA SER A 8 -17.87 29.36 2.40
C SER A 8 -18.48 30.64 2.98
N PHE A 9 -18.79 30.60 4.28
CA PHE A 9 -19.28 31.73 5.04
C PHE A 9 -18.37 31.92 6.26
N SER A 10 -17.88 33.14 6.47
CA SER A 10 -17.05 33.47 7.63
C SER A 10 -17.60 34.72 8.34
N TRP A 11 -17.57 34.67 9.67
CA TRP A 11 -17.98 35.74 10.56
C TRP A 11 -16.88 35.95 11.59
N ASN A 12 -16.39 37.19 11.72
CA ASN A 12 -15.35 37.55 12.67
C ASN A 12 -15.76 38.80 13.45
N GLU A 13 -15.60 38.76 14.77
CA GLU A 13 -15.89 39.87 15.69
C GLU A 13 -14.66 40.05 16.59
N SER A 14 -14.11 41.26 16.62
CA SER A 14 -12.92 41.60 17.39
C SER A 14 -13.23 42.70 18.40
N VAL A 15 -12.89 42.47 19.67
CA VAL A 15 -13.19 43.39 20.77
C VAL A 15 -12.41 44.69 20.58
N GLY A 16 -13.11 45.82 20.46
CA GLY A 16 -12.52 47.15 20.27
C GLY A 16 -12.68 47.73 18.86
N ILE A 17 -13.20 46.94 17.90
CA ILE A 17 -13.63 47.41 16.58
C ILE A 17 -15.16 47.32 16.57
N PRO A 18 -15.90 48.44 16.36
CA PRO A 18 -17.35 48.46 16.52
C PRO A 18 -18.13 47.75 15.40
N ASP A 19 -17.47 47.36 14.32
CA ASP A 19 -18.10 46.78 13.13
C ASP A 19 -17.86 45.26 13.03
N ASN A 20 -18.93 44.53 12.74
CA ASN A 20 -18.89 43.08 12.53
C ASN A 20 -18.58 42.78 11.05
N GLU A 21 -17.48 42.08 10.79
CA GLU A 21 -17.12 41.65 9.43
C GLU A 21 -17.78 40.30 9.09
N ARG A 22 -18.57 40.30 8.02
CA ARG A 22 -19.15 39.08 7.43
C ARG A 22 -18.68 38.95 6.00
N ILE A 23 -18.21 37.78 5.60
CA ILE A 23 -17.78 37.53 4.22
C ILE A 23 -18.47 36.26 3.71
N VAL A 24 -19.15 36.39 2.58
CA VAL A 24 -19.70 35.27 1.81
C VAL A 24 -18.79 35.05 0.61
N GLY A 25 -18.28 33.84 0.43
CA GLY A 25 -17.39 33.50 -0.68
C GLY A 25 -17.86 32.26 -1.45
N LEU A 26 -17.93 32.37 -2.76
CA LEU A 26 -18.11 31.27 -3.70
C LEU A 26 -16.78 30.98 -4.37
N ASN A 27 -16.31 29.73 -4.31
CA ASN A 27 -15.20 29.24 -5.11
C ASN A 27 -15.71 28.15 -6.06
N VAL A 28 -15.20 28.13 -7.28
CA VAL A 28 -15.49 27.13 -8.30
C VAL A 28 -14.15 26.73 -8.90
N SER A 29 -13.81 25.44 -8.90
CA SER A 29 -12.60 24.91 -9.54
C SER A 29 -12.97 23.78 -10.50
N VAL A 30 -12.59 23.92 -11.77
CA VAL A 30 -12.90 22.99 -12.84
C VAL A 30 -11.60 22.47 -13.46
N PRO A 31 -11.24 21.20 -13.24
CA PRO A 31 -10.07 20.62 -13.88
C PRO A 31 -10.35 20.35 -15.36
N PHE A 32 -9.40 20.70 -16.24
CA PHE A 32 -9.57 20.58 -17.70
C PHE A 32 -9.56 19.13 -18.21
N ASN A 33 -9.05 18.19 -17.40
CA ASN A 33 -9.15 16.77 -17.72
C ASN A 33 -10.60 16.25 -17.85
N VAL A 34 -11.59 16.97 -17.31
CA VAL A 34 -13.02 16.67 -17.48
C VAL A 34 -13.48 16.97 -18.91
N LEU A 35 -12.83 17.92 -19.59
CA LEU A 35 -13.17 18.35 -20.95
C LEU A 35 -12.48 17.49 -22.03
N THR A 36 -11.36 16.87 -21.70
CA THR A 36 -10.63 15.95 -22.59
C THR A 36 -11.17 14.53 -22.43
N LYS A 37 -11.63 13.89 -23.51
CA LYS A 37 -12.17 12.50 -23.51
C LYS A 37 -11.15 11.40 -23.09
N ARG A 38 -9.97 11.77 -22.59
CA ARG A 38 -8.89 10.88 -22.14
C ARG A 38 -8.79 10.95 -20.61
N ARG A 39 -9.65 10.21 -19.91
CA ARG A 39 -9.76 10.24 -18.43
C ARG A 39 -8.52 9.72 -17.66
N TYR A 40 -7.53 9.12 -18.33
CA TYR A 40 -6.52 8.31 -17.65
C TYR A 40 -5.05 8.63 -17.97
N THR A 41 -4.74 9.53 -18.90
CA THR A 41 -3.34 9.87 -19.21
C THR A 41 -3.07 11.33 -18.86
N ARG A 42 -2.21 11.58 -17.86
CA ARG A 42 -1.76 12.93 -17.46
C ARG A 42 -0.53 13.38 -18.27
N GLU A 43 -0.44 13.00 -19.54
CA GLU A 43 0.77 13.27 -20.33
C GLU A 43 0.82 14.72 -20.82
N ASN A 44 -0.33 15.31 -21.16
CA ASN A 44 -0.37 16.68 -21.69
C ASN A 44 -0.54 17.73 -20.59
N ALA A 45 0.02 18.92 -20.84
CA ALA A 45 -0.10 20.06 -19.92
C ALA A 45 -1.56 20.48 -19.66
N LEU A 46 -2.45 20.32 -20.65
CA LEU A 46 -3.88 20.64 -20.51
C LEU A 46 -4.60 19.71 -19.54
N ASP A 47 -4.22 18.43 -19.46
CA ASP A 47 -4.86 17.47 -18.55
C ASP A 47 -4.49 17.75 -17.07
N ARG A 48 -3.45 18.56 -16.85
CA ARG A 48 -2.97 19.00 -15.53
C ARG A 48 -3.34 20.45 -15.21
N ALA A 49 -4.10 21.10 -16.08
CA ALA A 49 -4.60 22.45 -15.88
C ALA A 49 -5.99 22.44 -15.24
N TYR A 50 -6.31 23.50 -14.51
CA TYR A 50 -7.62 23.77 -13.95
C TYR A 50 -7.97 25.25 -14.09
N ALA A 51 -9.26 25.53 -14.24
CA ALA A 51 -9.80 26.88 -14.12
C ALA A 51 -10.37 27.07 -12.71
N SER A 52 -10.22 28.27 -12.15
CA SER A 52 -10.78 28.67 -10.86
C SER A 52 -11.56 29.96 -10.99
N PHE A 53 -12.69 30.09 -10.32
CA PHE A 53 -13.46 31.31 -10.20
C PHE A 53 -13.81 31.53 -8.73
N ASN A 54 -13.57 32.73 -8.23
CA ASN A 54 -13.88 33.14 -6.86
C ASN A 54 -14.76 34.38 -6.91
N ALA A 55 -15.78 34.44 -6.07
CA ALA A 55 -16.61 35.62 -5.88
C ALA A 55 -16.90 35.82 -4.39
N ASN A 56 -16.48 36.95 -3.84
CA ASN A 56 -16.68 37.29 -2.43
C ASN A 56 -17.50 38.58 -2.29
N ARG A 57 -18.32 38.63 -1.25
CA ARG A 57 -19.07 39.81 -0.83
C ARG A 57 -18.95 39.99 0.68
N ASN A 58 -18.55 41.18 1.12
CA ASN A 58 -18.47 41.51 2.54
C ASN A 58 -19.71 42.25 3.06
N SER A 59 -19.80 42.41 4.39
CA SER A 59 -20.89 43.12 5.10
C SER A 59 -21.01 44.59 4.69
N ASN A 60 -19.91 45.20 4.23
CA ASN A 60 -19.86 46.59 3.75
C ASN A 60 -20.34 46.72 2.29
N GLY A 61 -20.81 45.64 1.67
CA GLY A 61 -21.31 45.64 0.30
C GLY A 61 -20.22 45.62 -0.77
N GLN A 62 -18.95 45.46 -0.38
CA GLN A 62 -17.84 45.35 -1.30
C GLN A 62 -17.82 43.95 -1.92
N ASN A 63 -17.77 43.93 -3.25
CA ASN A 63 -17.68 42.73 -4.05
C ASN A 63 -16.26 42.57 -4.59
N SER A 64 -15.80 41.32 -4.67
CA SER A 64 -14.58 40.94 -5.38
C SER A 64 -14.82 39.66 -6.15
N TRP A 65 -14.23 39.55 -7.34
CA TRP A 65 -14.38 38.43 -8.23
C TRP A 65 -13.04 38.18 -8.91
N LEU A 66 -12.61 36.92 -8.96
CA LEU A 66 -11.30 36.52 -9.48
C LEU A 66 -11.43 35.24 -10.28
N ALA A 67 -11.16 35.30 -11.58
CA ALA A 67 -11.07 34.16 -12.46
C ALA A 67 -9.60 33.83 -12.74
N GLY A 68 -9.23 32.55 -12.80
CA GLY A 68 -7.86 32.16 -13.06
C GLY A 68 -7.71 30.77 -13.65
N VAL A 69 -6.50 30.48 -14.11
CA VAL A 69 -6.10 29.18 -14.65
C VAL A 69 -4.74 28.83 -14.05
N GLY A 70 -4.61 27.62 -13.53
CA GLY A 70 -3.35 27.10 -13.01
C GLY A 70 -3.13 25.65 -13.40
N GLY A 71 -1.94 25.13 -13.10
CA GLY A 71 -1.59 23.74 -13.38
C GLY A 71 -0.11 23.43 -13.13
N THR A 72 0.34 22.26 -13.60
CA THR A 72 1.76 21.86 -13.53
C THR A 72 2.34 21.53 -14.91
N LEU A 73 3.59 21.94 -15.10
CA LEU A 73 4.40 21.77 -16.30
C LEU A 73 5.63 20.91 -16.01
N LEU A 74 6.42 20.63 -17.06
CA LEU A 74 7.59 19.75 -17.07
C LEU A 74 7.26 18.26 -16.85
N GLU A 75 8.21 17.40 -17.22
CA GLU A 75 8.09 15.93 -17.12
C GLU A 75 7.92 15.49 -15.66
N GLY A 76 8.64 16.11 -14.73
CA GLY A 76 8.56 15.83 -13.29
C GLY A 76 7.40 16.53 -12.57
N HIS A 77 6.52 17.24 -13.29
CA HIS A 77 5.37 17.97 -12.74
C HIS A 77 5.74 18.97 -11.63
N ASN A 78 6.96 19.46 -11.65
CA ASN A 78 7.60 20.22 -10.59
C ASN A 78 7.63 21.73 -10.86
N LEU A 79 7.00 22.20 -11.93
CA LEU A 79 6.75 23.62 -12.19
C LEU A 79 5.25 23.89 -12.09
N SER A 80 4.80 24.54 -11.02
CA SER A 80 3.42 25.01 -10.91
C SER A 80 3.30 26.43 -11.45
N TYR A 81 2.17 26.74 -12.07
CA TYR A 81 1.83 28.07 -12.53
C TYR A 81 0.39 28.41 -12.19
N HIS A 82 0.12 29.70 -11.99
CA HIS A 82 -1.22 30.22 -11.80
C HIS A 82 -1.32 31.63 -12.34
N VAL A 83 -2.32 31.89 -13.17
CA VAL A 83 -2.63 33.21 -13.71
C VAL A 83 -4.06 33.54 -13.37
N SER A 84 -4.32 34.70 -12.79
CA SER A 84 -5.65 35.14 -12.41
C SER A 84 -5.88 36.62 -12.70
N GLN A 85 -7.14 36.94 -12.95
CA GLN A 85 -7.64 38.26 -13.26
C GLN A 85 -8.97 38.47 -12.53
N GLY A 86 -9.09 39.61 -11.88
CA GLY A 86 -10.24 39.95 -11.09
C GLY A 86 -10.57 41.43 -11.11
N ASP A 87 -11.62 41.74 -10.37
CA ASP A 87 -12.06 43.09 -10.07
C ASP A 87 -12.48 43.14 -8.60
N THR A 88 -12.23 44.27 -7.96
CA THR A 88 -12.69 44.54 -6.60
C THR A 88 -13.34 45.91 -6.56
N SER A 89 -14.48 46.01 -5.89
CA SER A 89 -15.25 47.25 -5.77
C SER A 89 -14.48 48.43 -5.16
N ASN A 90 -13.41 48.17 -4.40
CA ASN A 90 -12.59 49.21 -3.74
C ASN A 90 -11.31 49.53 -4.52
N ASN A 91 -10.63 48.54 -5.10
CA ASN A 91 -9.33 48.71 -5.76
C ASN A 91 -9.38 48.59 -7.29
N GLY A 92 -10.55 48.39 -7.89
CA GLY A 92 -10.70 48.19 -9.33
C GLY A 92 -10.14 46.87 -9.81
N TYR A 93 -9.57 46.85 -11.02
CA TYR A 93 -9.02 45.65 -11.65
C TYR A 93 -7.78 45.15 -10.89
N THR A 94 -7.70 43.83 -10.73
CA THR A 94 -6.61 43.13 -10.04
C THR A 94 -6.15 41.93 -10.86
N GLY A 95 -4.89 41.55 -10.79
CA GLY A 95 -4.41 40.36 -11.47
C GLY A 95 -3.07 39.87 -10.94
N SER A 96 -2.86 38.57 -11.04
CA SER A 96 -1.61 37.94 -10.62
C SER A 96 -1.18 36.85 -11.58
N ALA A 97 0.13 36.71 -11.75
CA ALA A 97 0.75 35.60 -12.45
C ALA A 97 1.88 35.08 -11.56
N THR A 98 1.83 33.79 -11.21
CA THR A 98 2.84 33.15 -10.37
C THR A 98 3.34 31.88 -11.04
N ALA A 99 4.62 31.59 -10.83
CA ALA A 99 5.29 30.38 -11.27
C ALA A 99 6.22 29.91 -10.14
N ASN A 100 6.08 28.65 -9.72
CA ASN A 100 6.91 28.05 -8.68
C ASN A 100 7.55 26.77 -9.21
N TRP A 101 8.88 26.73 -9.21
CA TRP A 101 9.66 25.60 -9.69
C TRP A 101 10.37 24.90 -8.54
N GLN A 102 10.04 23.63 -8.31
CA GLN A 102 10.74 22.71 -7.41
C GLN A 102 11.88 22.02 -8.18
N ALA A 103 13.05 22.64 -8.21
CA ALA A 103 14.24 22.11 -8.87
C ALA A 103 14.96 21.06 -7.99
N ALA A 104 15.98 20.42 -8.56
CA ALA A 104 16.81 19.42 -7.86
C ALA A 104 17.53 19.99 -6.62
N TYR A 105 17.96 21.25 -6.72
CA TYR A 105 18.84 21.88 -5.74
C TYR A 105 18.19 23.05 -4.98
N GLY A 106 16.86 23.18 -5.06
CA GLY A 106 16.14 24.30 -4.45
C GLY A 106 14.77 24.54 -5.07
N THR A 107 14.05 25.53 -4.56
CA THR A 107 12.80 26.01 -5.12
C THR A 107 12.93 27.49 -5.52
N LEU A 108 12.37 27.83 -6.68
CA LEU A 108 12.34 29.18 -7.24
C LEU A 108 10.90 29.60 -7.50
N GLY A 109 10.42 30.62 -6.80
CA GLY A 109 9.14 31.27 -7.03
C GLY A 109 9.32 32.63 -7.69
N VAL A 110 8.48 32.94 -8.68
CA VAL A 110 8.37 34.27 -9.27
C VAL A 110 6.90 34.61 -9.38
N GLY A 111 6.54 35.83 -9.01
CA GLY A 111 5.18 36.32 -9.10
C GLY A 111 5.14 37.78 -9.54
N TYR A 112 4.12 38.10 -10.31
CA TYR A 112 3.79 39.43 -10.75
C TYR A 112 2.36 39.70 -10.30
N ASN A 113 2.17 40.70 -9.45
CA ASN A 113 0.86 41.15 -9.01
C ASN A 113 0.66 42.58 -9.48
N TYR A 114 -0.57 42.89 -9.89
CA TYR A 114 -0.89 44.22 -10.35
C TYR A 114 -2.33 44.55 -9.96
N ASP A 115 -2.51 45.74 -9.40
CA ASP A 115 -3.78 46.36 -9.08
C ASP A 115 -3.81 47.76 -9.70
N ARG A 116 -4.94 48.48 -9.57
CA ARG A 116 -5.13 49.81 -10.19
C ARG A 116 -4.00 50.81 -9.90
N ASP A 117 -3.45 50.81 -8.70
CA ASP A 117 -2.49 51.82 -8.22
C ASP A 117 -1.09 51.24 -7.90
N GLN A 118 -0.91 49.91 -7.99
CA GLN A 118 0.33 49.24 -7.55
C GLN A 118 0.69 48.06 -8.45
N HIS A 119 1.98 47.94 -8.78
CA HIS A 119 2.55 46.81 -9.52
C HIS A 119 3.74 46.24 -8.73
N ASP A 120 3.64 44.97 -8.34
CA ASP A 120 4.66 44.30 -7.56
C ASP A 120 5.24 43.11 -8.30
N VAL A 121 6.56 42.98 -8.25
CA VAL A 121 7.28 41.78 -8.69
C VAL A 121 7.88 41.13 -7.47
N ASN A 122 7.45 39.92 -7.17
CA ASN A 122 8.01 39.10 -6.10
C ASN A 122 8.84 37.96 -6.70
N TRP A 123 9.92 37.61 -6.00
CA TRP A 123 10.75 36.47 -6.32
C TRP A 123 11.24 35.84 -5.03
N GLN A 124 11.34 34.52 -5.00
CA GLN A 124 11.75 33.74 -3.84
C GLN A 124 12.68 32.62 -4.30
N LEU A 125 13.86 32.54 -3.69
CA LEU A 125 14.75 31.39 -3.82
C LEU A 125 14.87 30.74 -2.44
N SER A 126 14.68 29.43 -2.35
CA SER A 126 14.92 28.68 -1.12
C SER A 126 15.56 27.33 -1.42
N GLY A 127 16.37 26.83 -0.49
CA GLY A 127 17.10 25.58 -0.67
C GLY A 127 17.80 25.18 0.61
N GLY A 128 18.41 24.00 0.59
CA GLY A 128 19.21 23.45 1.67
C GLY A 128 20.64 23.16 1.24
N VAL A 129 21.56 23.21 2.20
CA VAL A 129 22.95 22.84 2.01
C VAL A 129 23.32 21.87 3.13
N VAL A 130 23.76 20.67 2.76
CA VAL A 130 24.17 19.64 3.72
C VAL A 130 25.64 19.37 3.57
N GLY A 131 26.41 19.65 4.63
CA GLY A 131 27.78 19.21 4.78
C GLY A 131 27.84 17.80 5.38
N HIS A 132 28.52 16.88 4.71
CA HIS A 132 28.72 15.50 5.17
C HIS A 132 30.13 15.02 4.84
N GLU A 133 30.51 13.84 5.32
CA GLU A 133 31.86 13.26 5.15
C GLU A 133 32.34 13.16 3.68
N ASN A 134 31.42 13.19 2.71
CA ASN A 134 31.72 13.09 1.28
C ASN A 134 31.56 14.44 0.54
N GLY A 135 31.49 15.55 1.27
CA GLY A 135 31.45 16.92 0.73
C GLY A 135 30.15 17.64 1.03
N ILE A 136 29.75 18.52 0.10
CA ILE A 136 28.57 19.38 0.24
C ILE A 136 27.53 18.94 -0.79
N THR A 137 26.29 18.71 -0.36
CA THR A 137 25.17 18.39 -1.25
C THR A 137 24.09 19.46 -1.10
N LEU A 138 23.66 20.02 -2.23
CA LEU A 138 22.56 20.99 -2.29
C LEU A 138 21.23 20.25 -2.35
N SER A 139 20.18 20.87 -1.83
CA SER A 139 18.87 20.26 -1.74
C SER A 139 17.75 21.28 -1.84
N GLN A 140 16.52 20.78 -2.00
CA GLN A 140 15.32 21.54 -1.63
C GLN A 140 15.38 21.92 -0.13
N PRO A 141 14.57 22.90 0.34
CA PRO A 141 14.54 23.31 1.74
C PRO A 141 14.41 22.11 2.68
N LEU A 142 15.28 22.04 3.69
CA LEU A 142 15.35 20.91 4.62
C LEU A 142 14.19 20.98 5.62
N GLY A 143 13.60 19.83 5.91
CA GLY A 143 12.71 19.66 7.06
C GLY A 143 13.51 19.29 8.31
N ASP A 144 12.80 18.93 9.38
CA ASP A 144 13.43 18.54 10.65
C ASP A 144 14.25 17.25 10.52
N THR A 145 13.79 16.28 9.72
CA THR A 145 14.42 14.96 9.58
C THR A 145 14.62 14.65 8.11
N ASN A 146 15.85 14.31 7.75
CA ASN A 146 16.31 14.28 6.36
C ASN A 146 17.04 12.96 6.06
N VAL A 147 17.07 12.57 4.78
CA VAL A 147 17.84 11.41 4.34
C VAL A 147 18.88 11.84 3.30
N LEU A 148 20.15 11.59 3.59
CA LEU A 148 21.25 11.73 2.65
C LEU A 148 21.36 10.47 1.80
N ILE A 149 21.12 10.61 0.50
CA ILE A 149 21.24 9.55 -0.49
C ILE A 149 22.67 9.56 -1.02
N LYS A 150 23.34 8.41 -0.95
CA LYS A 150 24.70 8.19 -1.46
C LYS A 150 24.66 7.09 -2.50
N ALA A 151 24.81 7.46 -3.77
CA ALA A 151 24.84 6.56 -4.92
C ALA A 151 25.99 6.96 -5.86
N PRO A 152 27.26 6.78 -5.47
CA PRO A 152 28.41 7.38 -6.16
C PRO A 152 28.43 7.10 -7.67
N GLY A 153 28.52 8.15 -8.48
CA GLY A 153 28.56 8.03 -9.95
C GLY A 153 27.20 7.79 -10.63
N ALA A 154 26.11 7.63 -9.88
CA ALA A 154 24.76 7.63 -10.43
C ALA A 154 24.18 9.06 -10.42
N GLY A 155 24.61 9.91 -11.35
CA GLY A 155 24.13 11.29 -11.46
C GLY A 155 22.87 11.46 -12.29
N GLY A 156 22.00 12.40 -11.91
CA GLY A 156 20.75 12.70 -12.62
C GLY A 156 19.63 11.67 -12.44
N VAL A 157 19.72 10.84 -11.41
CA VAL A 157 18.76 9.77 -11.11
C VAL A 157 17.66 10.31 -10.21
N ARG A 158 16.40 10.05 -10.59
CA ARG A 158 15.22 10.44 -9.80
C ARG A 158 15.02 9.50 -8.61
N ILE A 159 14.43 10.03 -7.55
CA ILE A 159 14.02 9.25 -6.38
C ILE A 159 12.52 9.00 -6.49
N GLU A 160 12.08 7.75 -6.33
CA GLU A 160 10.66 7.40 -6.40
C GLU A 160 9.83 8.17 -5.37
N ASN A 161 8.63 8.60 -5.76
CA ASN A 161 7.70 9.37 -4.93
C ASN A 161 8.25 10.70 -4.39
N GLN A 162 9.33 11.22 -4.98
CA GLN A 162 9.91 12.52 -4.61
C GLN A 162 9.94 13.47 -5.80
N THR A 163 9.10 14.51 -5.75
CA THR A 163 8.96 15.47 -6.84
C THR A 163 10.18 16.36 -6.97
N GLY A 164 10.79 16.37 -8.16
CA GLY A 164 11.89 17.28 -8.49
C GLY A 164 13.23 16.96 -7.83
N ILE A 165 13.37 15.86 -7.07
CA ILE A 165 14.64 15.46 -6.44
C ILE A 165 15.42 14.57 -7.41
N LEU A 166 16.67 14.96 -7.69
CA LEU A 166 17.61 14.19 -8.50
C LEU A 166 18.96 14.12 -7.80
N THR A 167 19.69 13.03 -8.01
CA THR A 167 21.10 12.94 -7.62
C THR A 167 21.95 13.96 -8.38
N ASP A 168 22.87 14.60 -7.66
CA ASP A 168 23.87 15.49 -8.22
C ASP A 168 24.84 14.75 -9.15
N TRP A 169 25.71 15.49 -9.80
CA TRP A 169 26.73 14.93 -10.71
C TRP A 169 27.70 13.93 -10.04
N ARG A 170 27.77 13.89 -8.71
CA ARG A 170 28.57 12.92 -7.93
C ARG A 170 27.73 11.71 -7.50
N GLY A 171 26.41 11.77 -7.62
CA GLY A 171 25.49 10.73 -7.18
C GLY A 171 24.92 10.93 -5.77
N TYR A 172 24.89 12.16 -5.27
CA TYR A 172 24.34 12.50 -3.95
C TYR A 172 23.05 13.31 -4.07
N ALA A 173 22.09 13.03 -3.20
CA ALA A 173 20.86 13.81 -3.06
C ALA A 173 20.46 13.90 -1.59
N VAL A 174 19.63 14.87 -1.23
CA VAL A 174 19.02 14.93 0.09
C VAL A 174 17.52 14.94 -0.07
N MET A 175 16.86 13.99 0.61
CA MET A 175 15.42 13.95 0.76
C MET A 175 15.03 14.81 1.96
N PRO A 176 14.24 15.90 1.77
CA PRO A 176 13.99 16.91 2.80
C PRO A 176 13.00 16.47 3.88
N TYR A 177 12.25 15.38 3.66
CA TYR A 177 11.22 14.92 4.59
C TYR A 177 11.33 13.42 4.80
N ALA A 178 11.46 12.98 6.04
CA ALA A 178 11.36 11.57 6.42
C ALA A 178 10.52 11.41 7.69
N THR A 179 9.76 10.32 7.76
CA THR A 179 8.95 9.99 8.93
C THR A 179 9.82 9.47 10.07
N VAL A 180 9.78 10.12 11.22
CA VAL A 180 10.58 9.74 12.40
C VAL A 180 10.10 8.42 12.98
N TYR A 181 11.02 7.61 13.51
CA TYR A 181 10.76 6.32 14.17
C TYR A 181 10.02 5.29 13.31
N ARG A 182 10.03 5.45 11.98
CA ARG A 182 9.37 4.54 11.02
C ARG A 182 10.31 4.18 9.89
N TYR A 183 10.04 3.04 9.24
CA TYR A 183 10.72 2.66 8.02
C TYR A 183 10.35 3.61 6.88
N ASN A 184 11.34 4.29 6.35
CA ASN A 184 11.24 5.09 5.14
C ASN A 184 11.90 4.29 4.01
N ARG A 185 11.14 3.96 2.97
CA ARG A 185 11.64 3.30 1.77
C ARG A 185 12.15 4.36 0.81
N ILE A 186 13.44 4.33 0.50
CA ILE A 186 14.09 5.16 -0.51
C ILE A 186 14.40 4.27 -1.71
N ALA A 187 13.90 4.63 -2.88
CA ALA A 187 14.13 3.87 -4.09
C ALA A 187 14.61 4.79 -5.21
N LEU A 188 15.65 4.35 -5.92
CA LEU A 188 16.15 5.01 -7.11
C LEU A 188 15.32 4.57 -8.33
N ASP A 189 14.84 5.52 -9.13
CA ASP A 189 14.11 5.22 -10.36
C ASP A 189 15.08 4.78 -11.46
N THR A 190 15.11 3.47 -11.69
CA THR A 190 16.01 2.83 -12.66
C THR A 190 15.72 3.23 -14.11
N ASN A 191 14.53 3.77 -14.41
CA ASN A 191 14.22 4.28 -15.75
C ASN A 191 14.96 5.59 -16.07
N THR A 192 15.41 6.30 -15.03
CA THR A 192 16.18 7.54 -15.16
C THR A 192 17.68 7.33 -15.06
N MET A 193 18.11 6.11 -14.77
CA MET A 193 19.53 5.75 -14.77
C MET A 193 20.07 5.71 -16.21
N GLY A 194 21.28 6.20 -16.39
CA GLY A 194 21.98 6.08 -17.66
C GLY A 194 22.22 4.61 -18.04
N ASN A 195 22.38 4.32 -19.34
CA ASN A 195 22.60 2.96 -19.83
C ASN A 195 23.85 2.28 -19.28
N SER A 196 24.79 3.06 -18.75
CA SER A 196 26.06 2.64 -18.17
C SER A 196 26.07 2.63 -16.64
N ILE A 197 24.90 2.71 -16.01
CA ILE A 197 24.76 2.72 -14.55
C ILE A 197 23.84 1.57 -14.18
N ASP A 198 24.27 0.75 -13.23
CA ASP A 198 23.44 -0.26 -12.60
C ASP A 198 23.58 -0.16 -11.07
N VAL A 199 22.67 -0.77 -10.35
CA VAL A 199 22.68 -0.78 -8.88
C VAL A 199 22.31 -2.18 -8.39
N GLU A 200 23.05 -2.70 -7.42
CA GLU A 200 22.77 -4.04 -6.90
C GLU A 200 21.44 -4.10 -6.13
N LYS A 201 21.15 -3.04 -5.37
CA LYS A 201 19.88 -2.85 -4.66
C LYS A 201 19.39 -1.44 -4.94
N ASN A 202 18.36 -1.29 -5.76
CA ASN A 202 17.75 0.01 -6.06
C ASN A 202 16.85 0.54 -4.93
N ILE A 203 16.65 -0.23 -3.86
CA ILE A 203 15.82 0.12 -2.69
C ILE A 203 16.68 0.05 -1.42
N SER A 204 16.58 1.07 -0.59
CA SER A 204 17.19 1.15 0.74
C SER A 204 16.14 1.61 1.76
N SER A 205 16.15 1.02 2.95
CA SER A 205 15.19 1.36 4.02
C SER A 205 15.94 1.91 5.23
N VAL A 206 15.52 3.07 5.72
CA VAL A 206 16.12 3.74 6.88
C VAL A 206 15.08 4.09 7.94
N VAL A 207 15.49 4.13 9.21
CA VAL A 207 14.64 4.50 10.35
C VAL A 207 15.28 5.68 11.08
N PRO A 208 14.90 6.93 10.77
CA PRO A 208 15.50 8.12 11.38
C PRO A 208 14.86 8.47 12.71
N THR A 209 15.66 8.98 13.66
CA THR A 209 15.15 9.69 14.84
C THR A 209 14.81 11.14 14.49
N GLN A 210 14.11 11.84 15.37
CA GLN A 210 13.79 13.26 15.16
C GLN A 210 15.07 14.10 15.08
N GLY A 211 15.17 14.95 14.03
CA GLY A 211 16.35 15.79 13.81
C GLY A 211 17.49 15.10 13.07
N ALA A 212 17.35 13.80 12.73
CA ALA A 212 18.45 13.04 12.15
C ALA A 212 18.64 13.33 10.65
N LEU A 213 19.91 13.32 10.23
CA LEU A 213 20.31 13.18 8.83
C LEU A 213 20.84 11.77 8.63
N VAL A 214 19.99 10.86 8.18
CA VAL A 214 20.36 9.44 8.03
C VAL A 214 20.84 9.17 6.61
N ARG A 215 21.83 8.28 6.46
CA ARG A 215 22.39 7.92 5.16
C ARG A 215 21.69 6.70 4.57
N ALA A 216 21.22 6.81 3.33
CA ALA A 216 20.82 5.70 2.48
C ALA A 216 21.93 5.41 1.47
N ASN A 217 22.63 4.28 1.61
CA ASN A 217 23.73 3.90 0.74
C ASN A 217 23.23 2.98 -0.39
N PHE A 218 23.66 3.28 -1.61
CA PHE A 218 23.40 2.50 -2.81
C PHE A 218 24.72 2.15 -3.48
N ASP A 219 24.97 0.85 -3.64
CA ASP A 219 26.17 0.34 -4.28
C ASP A 219 25.96 0.32 -5.80
N THR A 220 26.46 1.38 -6.43
CA THR A 220 26.33 1.66 -7.86
C THR A 220 27.49 1.02 -8.63
N ARG A 221 27.18 0.43 -9.78
CA ARG A 221 28.16 -0.18 -10.69
C ARG A 221 28.16 0.61 -11.99
N ILE A 222 29.31 1.19 -12.33
CA ILE A 222 29.47 2.03 -13.53
C ILE A 222 30.13 1.18 -14.62
N GLY A 223 29.43 1.00 -15.74
CA GLY A 223 29.90 0.22 -16.88
C GLY A 223 28.74 -0.37 -17.66
N VAL A 224 29.02 -1.22 -18.64
CA VAL A 224 27.97 -1.78 -19.50
C VAL A 224 27.22 -2.90 -18.79
N ARG A 225 25.92 -3.01 -19.10
CA ARG A 225 25.10 -4.18 -18.76
C ARG A 225 25.20 -5.16 -19.92
N ALA A 226 25.74 -6.35 -19.67
CA ALA A 226 25.97 -7.34 -20.70
C ALA A 226 25.46 -8.71 -20.25
N LEU A 227 24.69 -9.36 -21.12
CA LEU A 227 24.39 -10.78 -21.02
C LEU A 227 25.35 -11.51 -21.96
N ILE A 228 26.31 -12.23 -21.38
CA ILE A 228 27.34 -12.96 -22.13
C ILE A 228 27.12 -14.46 -22.00
N THR A 229 27.55 -15.23 -22.99
CA THR A 229 27.55 -16.70 -22.94
C THR A 229 28.98 -17.18 -22.77
N VAL A 230 29.27 -17.89 -21.68
CA VAL A 230 30.60 -18.38 -21.35
C VAL A 230 30.69 -19.87 -21.69
N THR A 231 31.60 -20.21 -22.60
CA THR A 231 31.83 -21.58 -23.04
C THR A 231 33.29 -21.98 -22.86
N GLN A 232 33.52 -23.21 -22.40
CA GLN A 232 34.84 -23.83 -22.33
C GLN A 232 34.91 -24.98 -23.34
N GLY A 233 35.82 -24.90 -24.32
CA GLY A 233 35.98 -25.95 -25.33
C GLY A 233 34.72 -26.23 -26.18
N GLY A 234 33.91 -25.20 -26.42
CA GLY A 234 32.65 -25.30 -27.18
C GLY A 234 31.45 -25.81 -26.37
N LYS A 235 31.60 -26.09 -25.07
CA LYS A 235 30.50 -26.46 -24.17
C LYS A 235 30.20 -25.33 -23.17
N PRO A 236 28.94 -25.10 -22.78
CA PRO A 236 28.61 -24.15 -21.72
C PRO A 236 29.28 -24.52 -20.41
N VAL A 237 29.71 -23.50 -19.66
CA VAL A 237 30.20 -23.69 -18.29
C VAL A 237 29.04 -24.15 -17.39
N PRO A 238 29.29 -25.00 -16.36
CA PRO A 238 28.23 -25.50 -15.48
C PRO A 238 27.41 -24.40 -14.81
N PHE A 239 26.12 -24.66 -14.61
CA PHE A 239 25.21 -23.82 -13.82
C PHE A 239 25.75 -23.59 -12.41
N GLY A 240 25.60 -22.37 -11.88
CA GLY A 240 26.03 -21.99 -10.54
C GLY A 240 27.53 -21.68 -10.42
N SER A 241 28.29 -21.73 -11.52
CA SER A 241 29.69 -21.31 -11.52
C SER A 241 29.80 -19.81 -11.21
N LEU A 242 30.75 -19.44 -10.36
CA LEU A 242 31.00 -18.05 -9.98
C LEU A 242 31.88 -17.38 -11.02
N VAL A 243 31.45 -16.24 -11.53
CA VAL A 243 32.20 -15.41 -12.48
C VAL A 243 32.62 -14.13 -11.78
N ARG A 244 33.91 -13.80 -11.87
CA ARG A 244 34.48 -12.58 -11.31
C ARG A 244 35.30 -11.86 -12.36
N GLU A 245 35.06 -10.58 -12.54
CA GLU A 245 35.92 -9.72 -13.36
C GLU A 245 37.09 -9.20 -12.50
N ASN A 246 38.32 -9.29 -13.02
CA ASN A 246 39.53 -9.07 -12.24
C ASN A 246 39.82 -7.59 -11.94
N SER A 247 39.45 -6.65 -12.81
CA SER A 247 39.81 -5.23 -12.67
C SER A 247 38.86 -4.43 -11.78
N THR A 248 37.57 -4.68 -11.89
CA THR A 248 36.47 -4.02 -11.19
C THR A 248 35.98 -4.82 -9.98
N GLY A 249 36.27 -6.13 -9.93
CA GLY A 249 35.82 -7.02 -8.87
C GLY A 249 34.35 -7.43 -8.97
N ILE A 250 33.68 -7.12 -10.09
CA ILE A 250 32.28 -7.50 -10.33
C ILE A 250 32.13 -9.01 -10.28
N THR A 251 31.18 -9.49 -9.48
CA THR A 251 30.82 -10.90 -9.39
C THR A 251 29.43 -11.15 -9.96
N SER A 252 29.26 -12.32 -10.56
CA SER A 252 28.00 -12.85 -11.07
C SER A 252 28.05 -14.38 -11.05
N MET A 253 26.94 -15.02 -11.42
CA MET A 253 26.82 -16.47 -11.51
C MET A 253 26.38 -16.89 -12.91
N VAL A 254 26.83 -18.07 -13.33
CA VAL A 254 26.38 -18.72 -14.57
C VAL A 254 24.98 -19.29 -14.36
N GLY A 255 24.02 -18.81 -15.16
CA GLY A 255 22.67 -19.36 -15.27
C GLY A 255 22.57 -20.46 -16.34
N ASP A 256 21.39 -20.63 -16.91
CA ASP A 256 21.14 -21.64 -17.94
C ASP A 256 21.95 -21.36 -19.21
N ASP A 257 22.32 -22.43 -19.93
CA ASP A 257 23.10 -22.39 -21.18
C ASP A 257 24.43 -21.62 -21.09
N GLY A 258 25.02 -21.49 -19.90
CA GLY A 258 26.27 -20.76 -19.73
C GLY A 258 26.11 -19.24 -19.74
N GLN A 259 24.89 -18.72 -19.61
CA GLN A 259 24.61 -17.28 -19.63
C GLN A 259 25.01 -16.60 -18.32
N VAL A 260 25.62 -15.42 -18.42
CA VAL A 260 26.07 -14.61 -17.28
C VAL A 260 25.64 -13.16 -17.51
N TYR A 261 24.89 -12.61 -16.55
CA TYR A 261 24.57 -11.19 -16.54
C TYR A 261 25.63 -10.43 -15.75
N LEU A 262 26.33 -9.51 -16.40
CA LEU A 262 27.29 -8.62 -15.77
C LEU A 262 26.74 -7.19 -15.75
N SER A 263 26.73 -6.58 -14.57
CA SER A 263 26.32 -5.20 -14.35
C SER A 263 27.52 -4.32 -14.04
N GLY A 264 27.77 -3.30 -14.86
CA GLY A 264 28.91 -2.40 -14.70
C GLY A 264 30.22 -2.92 -15.29
N ALA A 265 30.16 -3.88 -16.23
CA ALA A 265 31.37 -4.48 -16.80
C ALA A 265 32.18 -3.45 -17.62
N PRO A 266 33.53 -3.56 -17.65
CA PRO A 266 34.34 -2.83 -18.61
C PRO A 266 34.12 -3.38 -20.04
N LEU A 267 34.41 -2.56 -21.06
CA LEU A 267 34.31 -2.98 -22.47
C LEU A 267 35.27 -4.13 -22.81
N SER A 268 36.42 -4.18 -22.13
CA SER A 268 37.39 -5.26 -22.24
C SER A 268 37.97 -5.58 -20.86
N GLY A 269 38.20 -6.86 -20.57
CA GLY A 269 38.76 -7.29 -19.29
C GLY A 269 39.03 -8.79 -19.25
N GLU A 270 39.32 -9.30 -18.06
CA GLU A 270 39.53 -10.73 -17.82
C GLU A 270 38.51 -11.23 -16.79
N LEU A 271 37.81 -12.31 -17.14
CA LEU A 271 36.88 -12.99 -16.26
C LEU A 271 37.51 -14.27 -15.72
N LEU A 272 37.54 -14.39 -14.40
CA LEU A 272 37.80 -15.61 -13.67
C LEU A 272 36.48 -16.35 -13.45
N VAL A 273 36.38 -17.56 -13.97
CA VAL A 273 35.23 -18.44 -13.84
C VAL A 273 35.62 -19.64 -12.96
N GLN A 274 34.90 -19.86 -11.87
CA GLN A 274 35.21 -20.89 -10.89
C GLN A 274 33.97 -21.74 -10.57
N TRP A 275 34.08 -23.06 -10.73
CA TRP A 275 33.01 -24.02 -10.42
C TRP A 275 33.39 -25.05 -9.35
N GLY A 276 34.59 -24.94 -8.77
CA GLY A 276 35.06 -25.78 -7.68
C GLY A 276 36.37 -25.27 -7.08
N ASP A 277 36.86 -25.95 -6.05
CA ASP A 277 38.02 -25.48 -5.27
C ASP A 277 39.39 -25.88 -5.84
N GLY A 278 39.44 -26.86 -6.75
CA GLY A 278 40.68 -27.33 -7.37
C GLY A 278 41.21 -26.38 -8.45
N ALA A 279 42.52 -26.46 -8.74
CA ALA A 279 43.18 -25.68 -9.80
C ALA A 279 42.60 -25.95 -11.21
N ASN A 280 42.04 -27.15 -11.43
CA ASN A 280 41.37 -27.53 -12.67
C ASN A 280 39.91 -27.06 -12.76
N SER A 281 39.39 -26.42 -11.70
CA SER A 281 38.01 -25.93 -11.62
C SER A 281 37.92 -24.41 -11.72
N ARG A 282 38.98 -23.78 -12.25
CA ARG A 282 39.11 -22.35 -12.51
C ARG A 282 39.55 -22.13 -13.94
N TRP A 283 38.96 -21.15 -14.61
CA TRP A 283 39.29 -20.77 -15.97
C TRP A 283 39.30 -19.26 -16.13
N HIS A 284 40.26 -18.74 -16.89
CA HIS A 284 40.35 -17.32 -17.22
C HIS A 284 39.95 -17.13 -18.67
N CYS A 285 39.11 -16.13 -18.94
CA CYS A 285 38.74 -15.77 -20.30
C CYS A 285 38.74 -14.26 -20.52
N ALA A 286 39.08 -13.86 -21.74
CA ALA A 286 39.03 -12.47 -22.14
C ALA A 286 37.57 -12.06 -22.40
N LEU A 287 37.14 -11.00 -21.73
CA LEU A 287 35.92 -10.28 -22.03
C LEU A 287 36.24 -9.24 -23.10
N CYS A 288 35.49 -9.25 -24.21
CA CYS A 288 35.56 -8.21 -25.24
C CYS A 288 34.13 -7.93 -25.72
N ILE A 289 33.58 -6.79 -25.29
CA ILE A 289 32.26 -6.31 -25.67
C ILE A 289 32.45 -5.30 -26.80
N ALA A 290 31.99 -5.64 -28.01
CA ALA A 290 32.07 -4.72 -29.14
C ALA A 290 31.17 -3.48 -28.88
N GLU A 291 31.71 -2.27 -29.03
CA GLU A 291 30.99 -0.99 -28.85
C GLU A 291 29.81 -0.81 -29.84
N ALA A 292 29.73 -1.65 -30.87
CA ALA A 292 28.76 -1.58 -31.96
C ALA A 292 27.37 -2.06 -31.54
N LYS A 293 26.71 -1.35 -30.61
CA LYS A 293 25.24 -1.29 -30.41
C LYS A 293 24.77 -0.31 -29.33
N LEU A 294 25.62 0.60 -28.84
CA LEU A 294 25.23 1.57 -27.80
C LEU A 294 24.69 2.91 -28.33
N THR A 295 24.64 3.11 -29.65
CA THR A 295 24.00 4.26 -30.29
C THR A 295 22.48 4.07 -30.41
N ALA A 296 21.77 4.08 -29.28
CA ALA A 296 20.34 4.37 -29.29
C ALA A 296 20.15 5.86 -29.65
N SER A 297 19.34 6.12 -30.67
CA SER A 297 19.11 7.42 -31.30
C SER A 297 18.79 8.53 -30.30
N ARG A 298 19.77 9.39 -29.98
CA ARG A 298 19.49 10.75 -29.52
C ARG A 298 19.09 11.56 -30.75
N HIS A 299 17.79 11.70 -30.97
CA HIS A 299 17.29 12.85 -31.74
C HIS A 299 17.52 14.10 -30.88
N CYS A 300 18.72 14.67 -30.99
CA CYS A 300 19.00 16.02 -30.55
C CYS A 300 18.33 16.98 -31.53
N TYR A 301 17.18 17.53 -31.16
CA TYR A 301 16.72 18.79 -31.74
C TYR A 301 17.62 19.91 -31.18
N PHE A 302 18.73 20.17 -31.89
CA PHE A 302 19.40 21.47 -31.86
C PHE A 302 18.94 22.24 -33.09
N GLY A 303 17.85 22.99 -32.94
CA GLY A 303 17.35 23.94 -33.92
C GLY A 303 17.66 25.35 -33.44
N SER A 304 18.64 25.97 -34.09
CA SER A 304 19.12 27.33 -33.89
C SER A 304 18.02 28.38 -33.95
N LEU A 305 18.23 29.47 -33.21
CA LEU A 305 17.52 30.73 -33.34
C LEU A 305 17.36 31.15 -34.81
N HIS A 306 16.12 31.26 -35.26
CA HIS A 306 15.76 32.19 -36.32
C HIS A 306 14.49 32.93 -35.88
N THR A 307 14.70 34.21 -35.58
CA THR A 307 13.67 35.20 -35.31
C THR A 307 12.84 35.48 -36.56
N SER A 308 11.60 35.90 -36.32
CA SER A 308 10.69 36.56 -37.27
C SER A 308 9.99 35.67 -38.31
N TRP A 309 8.91 35.00 -37.91
CA TRP A 309 7.61 34.95 -38.62
C TRP A 309 6.68 33.91 -37.97
N LEU A 310 5.95 34.25 -36.90
CA LEU A 310 4.84 33.39 -36.40
C LEU A 310 3.94 34.05 -35.32
N ILE A 311 3.79 35.38 -35.34
CA ILE A 311 2.95 36.09 -34.34
C ILE A 311 1.58 36.50 -34.91
N LYS A 312 1.38 36.51 -36.23
CA LYS A 312 0.14 36.99 -36.86
C LYS A 312 -0.96 35.94 -37.04
N GLU A 313 -0.65 34.64 -37.02
CA GLU A 313 -1.64 33.58 -37.30
C GLU A 313 -2.24 32.89 -36.07
N ILE A 314 -1.58 33.04 -34.91
CA ILE A 314 -2.04 32.44 -33.64
C ILE A 314 -3.08 33.33 -32.94
N ILE A 315 -2.97 34.65 -33.09
CA ILE A 315 -3.88 35.61 -32.44
C ILE A 315 -5.30 35.54 -33.07
N ASN A 316 -5.41 35.38 -34.39
CA ASN A 316 -6.72 35.28 -35.06
C ASN A 316 -7.46 33.96 -34.80
N LYS A 317 -6.75 32.85 -34.57
CA LYS A 317 -7.39 31.56 -34.24
C LYS A 317 -7.87 31.50 -32.79
N ILE A 318 -7.23 32.23 -31.87
CA ILE A 318 -7.63 32.31 -30.46
C ILE A 318 -8.85 33.22 -30.29
N ILE A 319 -8.91 34.36 -30.98
CA ILE A 319 -10.06 35.28 -30.93
C ILE A 319 -11.31 34.64 -31.55
N CYS A 320 -11.18 33.89 -32.64
CA CYS A 320 -12.31 33.21 -33.28
C CYS A 320 -12.88 32.04 -32.46
N ARG A 321 -12.05 31.39 -31.62
CA ARG A 321 -12.50 30.33 -30.70
C ARG A 321 -13.08 30.87 -29.39
N LEU A 322 -12.58 32.01 -28.90
CA LEU A 322 -13.16 32.74 -27.77
C LEU A 322 -14.55 33.32 -28.10
N LEU A 323 -14.74 33.81 -29.33
CA LEU A 323 -16.07 34.28 -29.80
C LEU A 323 -17.07 33.13 -29.98
N LEU A 324 -16.63 31.94 -30.39
CA LEU A 324 -17.50 30.75 -30.45
C LEU A 324 -17.88 30.23 -29.06
N ALA A 325 -16.96 30.32 -28.08
CA ALA A 325 -17.25 29.96 -26.70
C ALA A 325 -18.23 30.96 -26.04
N MET A 326 -18.13 32.25 -26.37
CA MET A 326 -19.06 33.30 -25.92
C MET A 326 -20.46 33.14 -26.53
N ALA A 327 -20.56 32.68 -27.79
CA ALA A 327 -21.84 32.40 -28.44
C ALA A 327 -22.58 31.17 -27.87
N CYS A 328 -21.85 30.15 -27.37
CA CYS A 328 -22.46 29.01 -26.67
C CYS A 328 -22.95 29.36 -25.24
N LEU A 329 -22.42 30.42 -24.63
CA LEU A 329 -22.86 30.91 -23.31
C LEU A 329 -24.22 31.63 -23.35
N CYS A 330 -24.75 31.97 -24.54
CA CYS A 330 -26.04 32.65 -24.68
C CYS A 330 -27.23 31.72 -24.99
N LEU A 331 -27.06 30.39 -24.99
CA LEU A 331 -28.15 29.41 -25.21
C LEU A 331 -28.40 28.45 -24.03
N ALA A 332 -27.81 28.71 -22.86
CA ALA A 332 -28.01 27.87 -21.68
C ALA A 332 -29.27 28.28 -20.90
N ASN A 333 -30.44 28.07 -21.50
CA ASN A 333 -31.72 27.97 -20.78
C ASN A 333 -32.61 27.02 -21.58
N ILE A 334 -32.40 25.70 -21.45
CA ILE A 334 -33.30 24.79 -20.75
C ILE A 334 -32.47 23.53 -20.41
N SER A 335 -32.16 23.31 -19.13
CA SER A 335 -31.64 22.03 -18.66
C SER A 335 -32.82 21.08 -18.45
N TRP A 336 -32.97 20.09 -19.32
CA TRP A 336 -33.94 18.98 -19.17
C TRP A 336 -33.34 17.79 -18.39
N ALA A 337 -32.19 17.96 -17.75
CA ALA A 337 -31.56 16.92 -16.94
C ALA A 337 -31.96 17.11 -15.47
N THR A 338 -32.78 16.19 -14.96
CA THR A 338 -33.23 16.19 -13.57
C THR A 338 -32.36 15.22 -12.77
N VAL A 339 -31.21 15.74 -12.33
CA VAL A 339 -30.26 15.01 -11.48
C VAL A 339 -30.50 15.40 -10.03
N CYS A 340 -30.81 14.43 -9.18
CA CYS A 340 -31.09 14.69 -7.77
C CYS A 340 -29.77 14.82 -6.99
N ALA A 341 -29.78 15.60 -5.93
CA ALA A 341 -28.63 15.84 -5.05
C ALA A 341 -28.93 15.35 -3.64
N ASN A 342 -27.90 15.24 -2.81
CA ASN A 342 -28.09 15.07 -1.37
C ASN A 342 -28.83 16.28 -0.79
N SER A 343 -29.80 16.07 0.10
CA SER A 343 -30.60 17.15 0.70
C SER A 343 -29.78 18.10 1.59
N THR A 344 -28.64 17.64 2.10
CA THR A 344 -27.67 18.45 2.86
C THR A 344 -26.71 19.24 1.97
N GLY A 345 -26.70 18.96 0.65
CA GLY A 345 -25.80 19.58 -0.33
C GLY A 345 -24.41 18.95 -0.42
N VAL A 346 -24.06 17.98 0.44
CA VAL A 346 -22.79 17.24 0.40
C VAL A 346 -23.09 15.75 0.31
N ALA A 347 -22.35 15.00 -0.51
CA ALA A 347 -22.49 13.56 -0.57
C ALA A 347 -21.99 12.93 0.74
N GLU A 348 -22.87 12.21 1.43
CA GLU A 348 -22.51 11.47 2.66
C GLU A 348 -21.72 10.21 2.31
N ASP A 349 -20.78 9.83 3.19
CA ASP A 349 -19.99 8.60 3.03
C ASP A 349 -20.47 7.54 4.02
N GLU A 350 -21.03 6.45 3.50
CA GLU A 350 -21.40 5.28 4.26
C GLU A 350 -20.22 4.31 4.29
N HIS A 351 -19.59 4.20 5.46
CA HIS A 351 -18.38 3.41 5.64
C HIS A 351 -18.66 2.00 6.18
N TYR A 352 -18.14 0.99 5.47
CA TYR A 352 -18.26 -0.41 5.84
C TYR A 352 -16.92 -0.99 6.27
N ASP A 353 -16.86 -1.41 7.53
CA ASP A 353 -15.71 -2.16 8.05
C ASP A 353 -15.77 -3.62 7.59
N LEU A 354 -14.78 -4.03 6.80
CA LEU A 354 -14.62 -5.39 6.26
C LEU A 354 -13.80 -6.29 7.19
N SER A 355 -13.48 -5.83 8.40
CA SER A 355 -12.64 -6.60 9.32
C SER A 355 -13.27 -7.95 9.67
N ASN A 356 -12.47 -9.02 9.58
CA ASN A 356 -12.92 -10.38 9.87
C ASN A 356 -11.73 -11.29 10.24
N ILE A 357 -12.02 -12.45 10.81
CA ILE A 357 -11.04 -13.47 11.18
C ILE A 357 -11.20 -14.68 10.27
N PHE A 358 -10.14 -15.03 9.56
CA PHE A 358 -10.06 -16.17 8.66
C PHE A 358 -9.34 -17.33 9.36
N ASN A 359 -9.69 -18.55 8.97
CA ASN A 359 -9.10 -19.79 9.45
C ASN A 359 -8.50 -20.58 8.27
N SER A 360 -7.94 -21.74 8.59
CA SER A 360 -7.28 -22.61 7.61
C SER A 360 -8.19 -23.07 6.46
N THR A 361 -9.50 -23.18 6.72
CA THR A 361 -10.50 -23.64 5.76
C THR A 361 -10.89 -22.56 4.77
N ASN A 362 -11.05 -21.31 5.24
CA ASN A 362 -11.51 -20.21 4.40
C ASN A 362 -10.37 -19.34 3.81
N ASN A 363 -9.15 -19.41 4.35
CA ASN A 363 -7.97 -18.77 3.79
C ASN A 363 -7.29 -19.64 2.71
N GLN A 364 -8.05 -20.05 1.70
CA GLN A 364 -7.53 -20.82 0.56
C GLN A 364 -7.89 -20.14 -0.76
N PRO A 365 -7.05 -20.20 -1.80
CA PRO A 365 -7.36 -19.64 -3.11
C PRO A 365 -8.75 -20.07 -3.61
N GLY A 366 -9.55 -19.10 -4.03
CA GLY A 366 -10.91 -19.33 -4.54
C GLY A 366 -12.02 -19.37 -3.48
N GLN A 367 -11.69 -19.46 -2.19
CA GLN A 367 -12.70 -19.47 -1.12
C GLN A 367 -13.40 -18.12 -1.01
N ILE A 368 -14.71 -18.16 -0.79
CA ILE A 368 -15.58 -16.99 -0.66
C ILE A 368 -16.12 -16.95 0.77
N VAL A 369 -15.80 -15.87 1.48
CA VAL A 369 -16.30 -15.59 2.83
C VAL A 369 -17.38 -14.52 2.73
N VAL A 370 -18.60 -14.88 3.16
CA VAL A 370 -19.71 -13.95 3.29
C VAL A 370 -19.57 -13.24 4.64
N LEU A 371 -19.46 -11.91 4.62
CA LEU A 371 -19.42 -11.11 5.83
C LEU A 371 -20.83 -11.02 6.45
N PRO A 372 -20.93 -10.97 7.79
CA PRO A 372 -22.21 -10.82 8.46
C PRO A 372 -22.92 -9.55 7.99
N GLU A 373 -24.26 -9.64 7.92
CA GLU A 373 -25.10 -8.53 7.48
C GLU A 373 -24.89 -7.32 8.40
N LYS A 374 -24.42 -6.21 7.82
CA LYS A 374 -24.30 -4.91 8.49
C LYS A 374 -25.41 -3.98 8.01
N SER A 375 -26.66 -4.45 8.04
CA SER A 375 -27.82 -3.65 7.67
C SER A 375 -28.07 -2.55 8.70
N GLY A 376 -27.41 -1.41 8.51
CA GLY A 376 -27.81 -0.13 9.06
C GLY A 376 -28.70 0.63 8.06
N TRP A 377 -29.50 1.56 8.57
CA TRP A 377 -30.17 2.57 7.76
C TRP A 377 -29.11 3.38 7.01
N VAL A 378 -29.09 3.31 5.66
CA VAL A 378 -28.34 4.28 4.84
C VAL A 378 -29.05 5.61 4.98
N GLY A 379 -28.44 6.53 5.70
CA GLY A 379 -29.13 7.65 6.33
C GLY A 379 -29.45 8.84 5.45
N VAL A 380 -29.43 8.59 4.15
CA VAL A 380 -29.22 9.64 3.17
C VAL A 380 -30.56 10.09 2.62
N SER A 381 -30.79 11.40 2.68
CA SER A 381 -31.94 12.01 2.02
C SER A 381 -31.50 12.73 0.74
N ALA A 382 -32.29 12.56 -0.31
CA ALA A 382 -32.06 13.19 -1.60
C ALA A 382 -33.17 14.21 -1.92
N ILE A 383 -32.85 15.19 -2.75
CA ILE A 383 -33.78 16.19 -3.26
C ILE A 383 -33.57 16.34 -4.77
N CYS A 384 -34.66 16.29 -5.54
CA CYS A 384 -34.63 16.48 -6.99
C CYS A 384 -35.00 17.93 -7.33
N PRO A 385 -34.40 18.53 -8.38
CA PRO A 385 -34.56 19.95 -8.67
C PRO A 385 -36.02 20.35 -9.00
N PRO A 386 -36.38 21.64 -8.83
CA PRO A 386 -37.67 22.17 -9.25
C PRO A 386 -37.92 21.94 -10.73
N GLY A 387 -39.12 21.47 -11.09
CA GLY A 387 -39.47 21.10 -12.47
C GLY A 387 -39.45 19.60 -12.77
N THR A 388 -39.10 18.77 -11.79
CA THR A 388 -39.26 17.31 -11.86
C THR A 388 -40.75 16.94 -11.98
N LEU A 389 -41.16 16.33 -13.08
CA LEU A 389 -42.57 15.98 -13.35
C LEU A 389 -42.96 14.54 -12.95
N VAL A 390 -42.01 13.76 -12.43
CA VAL A 390 -42.19 12.35 -12.10
C VAL A 390 -42.01 12.09 -10.61
N ASN A 391 -42.63 11.03 -10.10
CA ASN A 391 -42.51 10.61 -8.70
C ASN A 391 -41.62 9.38 -8.52
N TYR A 392 -40.90 8.92 -9.55
CA TYR A 392 -39.99 7.77 -9.47
C TYR A 392 -38.55 8.21 -9.67
N THR A 393 -37.61 7.38 -9.22
CA THR A 393 -36.17 7.63 -9.37
C THR A 393 -35.43 6.41 -9.93
N TYR A 394 -34.22 6.65 -10.38
CA TYR A 394 -33.26 5.65 -10.82
C TYR A 394 -31.98 5.79 -10.01
N ARG A 395 -31.45 4.68 -9.49
CA ARG A 395 -30.12 4.64 -8.84
C ARG A 395 -29.07 4.06 -9.76
N SER A 396 -27.87 4.63 -9.68
CA SER A 396 -26.68 4.11 -10.35
C SER A 396 -25.54 3.97 -9.36
N TYR A 397 -25.03 2.75 -9.19
CA TYR A 397 -23.87 2.41 -8.38
C TYR A 397 -22.64 2.32 -9.28
N VAL A 398 -21.88 3.41 -9.35
CA VAL A 398 -20.71 3.51 -10.22
C VAL A 398 -19.45 3.21 -9.41
N THR A 399 -18.59 2.34 -9.93
CA THR A 399 -17.31 2.01 -9.30
C THR A 399 -16.13 2.45 -10.15
N ASN A 400 -14.99 2.75 -9.50
CA ASN A 400 -13.71 2.97 -10.17
C ASN A 400 -12.87 1.69 -10.24
N PHE A 401 -13.30 0.60 -9.58
CA PHE A 401 -12.60 -0.66 -9.61
C PHE A 401 -12.93 -1.45 -10.88
N ILE A 402 -11.94 -2.20 -11.37
CA ILE A 402 -12.15 -3.12 -12.49
C ILE A 402 -12.82 -4.39 -11.94
N VAL A 403 -13.96 -4.76 -12.51
CA VAL A 403 -14.60 -6.06 -12.24
C VAL A 403 -13.72 -7.14 -12.88
N GLN A 404 -13.13 -7.98 -12.05
CA GLN A 404 -12.27 -9.08 -12.51
C GLN A 404 -13.08 -10.30 -12.94
N GLU A 405 -14.14 -10.62 -12.19
CA GLU A 405 -14.97 -11.79 -12.44
C GLU A 405 -16.39 -11.59 -11.87
N THR A 406 -17.31 -12.47 -12.26
CA THR A 406 -18.69 -12.48 -11.77
C THR A 406 -19.09 -13.89 -11.36
N ILE A 407 -19.51 -14.09 -10.12
CA ILE A 407 -19.92 -15.38 -9.55
C ILE A 407 -21.21 -15.18 -8.77
N ASP A 408 -22.24 -16.00 -9.00
CA ASP A 408 -23.58 -15.86 -8.38
C ASP A 408 -24.17 -14.44 -8.54
N ASN A 409 -23.95 -13.80 -9.69
CA ASN A 409 -24.28 -12.39 -9.98
C ASN A 409 -23.47 -11.34 -9.21
N TYR A 410 -22.66 -11.72 -8.21
CA TYR A 410 -21.73 -10.82 -7.53
C TYR A 410 -20.56 -10.47 -8.45
N LYS A 411 -20.28 -9.17 -8.58
CA LYS A 411 -19.18 -8.65 -9.40
C LYS A 411 -17.97 -8.39 -8.50
N TYR A 412 -16.96 -9.25 -8.63
CA TYR A 412 -15.77 -9.21 -7.79
C TYR A 412 -14.74 -8.23 -8.34
N MET A 413 -14.26 -7.36 -7.45
CA MET A 413 -13.31 -6.28 -7.72
C MET A 413 -12.11 -6.41 -6.81
N GLN A 414 -10.94 -5.98 -7.27
CA GLN A 414 -9.70 -6.08 -6.49
C GLN A 414 -9.66 -5.04 -5.38
N LEU A 415 -9.83 -5.49 -4.13
CA LEU A 415 -9.68 -4.63 -2.95
C LEU A 415 -8.23 -4.61 -2.44
N HIS A 416 -7.51 -5.73 -2.63
CA HIS A 416 -6.11 -5.92 -2.26
C HIS A 416 -5.48 -6.99 -3.17
N ASP A 417 -4.16 -7.15 -3.14
CA ASP A 417 -3.42 -8.21 -3.85
C ASP A 417 -3.78 -9.65 -3.42
N TYR A 418 -4.41 -9.82 -2.24
CA TYR A 418 -4.80 -11.12 -1.68
C TYR A 418 -6.31 -11.35 -1.73
N LEU A 419 -7.12 -10.30 -1.91
CA LEU A 419 -8.57 -10.35 -1.71
C LEU A 419 -9.32 -9.60 -2.82
N LEU A 420 -10.34 -10.27 -3.35
CA LEU A 420 -11.40 -9.62 -4.13
C LEU A 420 -12.61 -9.37 -3.23
N GLY A 421 -13.37 -8.33 -3.55
CA GLY A 421 -14.58 -7.96 -2.85
C GLY A 421 -15.76 -7.76 -3.80
N ALA A 422 -16.93 -8.17 -3.36
CA ALA A 422 -18.19 -7.90 -4.03
C ALA A 422 -19.26 -7.55 -2.98
N MET A 423 -20.31 -6.86 -3.40
CA MET A 423 -21.47 -6.60 -2.54
C MET A 423 -22.78 -6.90 -3.25
N SER A 424 -23.80 -7.18 -2.45
CA SER A 424 -25.20 -7.08 -2.83
C SER A 424 -25.96 -6.21 -1.85
N LEU A 425 -27.08 -5.67 -2.29
CA LEU A 425 -27.98 -4.86 -1.48
C LEU A 425 -29.42 -5.09 -1.92
N VAL A 426 -30.37 -4.77 -1.04
CA VAL A 426 -31.80 -4.84 -1.32
C VAL A 426 -32.41 -3.47 -1.18
N ASP A 427 -33.08 -3.00 -2.23
CA ASP A 427 -33.88 -1.78 -2.19
C ASP A 427 -35.31 -2.08 -1.68
N SER A 428 -35.98 -1.07 -1.12
CA SER A 428 -37.35 -1.19 -0.60
C SER A 428 -38.42 -1.53 -1.64
N VAL A 429 -38.13 -1.40 -2.95
CA VAL A 429 -39.12 -1.65 -4.03
C VAL A 429 -38.67 -2.74 -5.04
N MET A 430 -37.45 -3.26 -4.93
CA MET A 430 -36.88 -4.23 -5.88
C MET A 430 -36.29 -5.47 -5.17
N ASP A 431 -36.08 -6.55 -5.93
CA ASP A 431 -35.27 -7.71 -5.52
C ASP A 431 -33.78 -7.34 -5.33
N ILE A 432 -32.97 -8.33 -4.91
CA ILE A 432 -31.52 -8.21 -4.66
C ILE A 432 -30.78 -7.62 -5.87
N GLN A 433 -29.98 -6.58 -5.63
CA GLN A 433 -29.13 -5.91 -6.61
C GLN A 433 -27.65 -6.26 -6.40
N PHE A 434 -26.89 -6.32 -7.51
CA PHE A 434 -25.46 -6.64 -7.52
C PHE A 434 -24.64 -5.56 -8.23
N PRO A 435 -24.26 -4.47 -7.52
CA PRO A 435 -23.40 -3.40 -8.03
C PRO A 435 -22.04 -3.90 -8.56
N PRO A 436 -21.40 -3.19 -9.52
CA PRO A 436 -21.83 -1.94 -10.15
C PRO A 436 -22.95 -2.13 -11.19
N GLN A 437 -23.93 -1.22 -11.20
CA GLN A 437 -25.03 -1.18 -12.16
C GLN A 437 -25.58 0.25 -12.27
N ASN A 438 -26.02 0.65 -13.46
CA ASN A 438 -26.54 2.00 -13.72
C ASN A 438 -28.02 1.95 -14.06
N TYR A 439 -28.73 3.02 -13.71
CA TYR A 439 -30.13 3.26 -14.03
C TYR A 439 -31.05 2.13 -13.60
N ILE A 440 -30.89 1.65 -12.37
CA ILE A 440 -31.83 0.72 -11.75
C ILE A 440 -33.05 1.52 -11.32
N ARG A 441 -34.22 1.17 -11.86
CA ARG A 441 -35.48 1.83 -11.51
C ARG A 441 -35.84 1.52 -10.06
N MET A 442 -36.02 2.57 -9.28
CA MET A 442 -36.39 2.50 -7.86
C MET A 442 -37.88 2.80 -7.68
N GLY A 443 -38.31 2.75 -6.42
CA GLY A 443 -39.66 3.09 -5.99
C GLY A 443 -40.14 4.49 -6.33
N THR A 444 -41.41 4.74 -5.97
CA THR A 444 -42.02 6.06 -6.11
C THR A 444 -42.12 6.77 -4.77
N ASP A 445 -41.78 8.06 -4.73
CA ASP A 445 -41.95 8.93 -3.57
C ASP A 445 -42.58 10.27 -4.02
N PRO A 446 -43.69 10.71 -3.40
CA PRO A 446 -44.38 11.95 -3.78
C PRO A 446 -43.52 13.21 -3.60
N ASN A 447 -42.49 13.17 -2.75
CA ASN A 447 -41.62 14.32 -2.49
C ASN A 447 -40.69 14.63 -3.69
N VAL A 448 -40.47 13.67 -4.60
CA VAL A 448 -39.60 13.81 -5.77
C VAL A 448 -40.06 14.92 -6.72
N SER A 449 -41.36 14.97 -7.07
CA SER A 449 -41.90 16.04 -7.93
C SER A 449 -42.19 17.35 -7.19
N GLN A 450 -42.27 17.29 -5.86
CA GLN A 450 -42.57 18.45 -5.00
C GLN A 450 -41.32 19.23 -4.59
N ASN A 451 -40.13 18.81 -5.05
CA ASN A 451 -38.85 19.39 -4.62
C ASN A 451 -38.72 19.36 -3.08
N LEU A 452 -39.13 18.24 -2.48
CA LEU A 452 -39.00 17.96 -1.05
C LEU A 452 -38.00 16.82 -0.82
N PRO A 453 -37.29 16.80 0.32
CA PRO A 453 -36.39 15.70 0.65
C PRO A 453 -37.14 14.35 0.74
N PHE A 454 -36.57 13.30 0.14
CA PHE A 454 -37.03 11.92 0.26
C PHE A 454 -35.90 11.01 0.74
N GLY A 455 -36.23 9.86 1.32
CA GLY A 455 -35.24 8.91 1.82
C GLY A 455 -34.69 8.00 0.73
N VAL A 456 -33.37 7.79 0.71
CA VAL A 456 -32.72 6.80 -0.14
C VAL A 456 -32.44 5.56 0.70
N MET A 457 -33.30 4.54 0.57
CA MET A 457 -33.27 3.37 1.45
C MET A 457 -32.63 2.16 0.76
N ASP A 458 -31.42 1.82 1.18
CA ASP A 458 -30.82 0.50 0.93
C ASP A 458 -30.87 -0.34 2.21
N SER A 459 -31.13 -1.63 2.07
CA SER A 459 -31.22 -2.60 3.17
C SER A 459 -30.48 -3.90 2.82
N ARG A 460 -30.24 -4.77 3.81
CA ARG A 460 -29.62 -6.09 3.62
C ARG A 460 -28.35 -6.05 2.76
N LEU A 461 -27.40 -5.20 3.15
CA LEU A 461 -26.10 -5.12 2.49
C LEU A 461 -25.22 -6.31 2.88
N ILE A 462 -24.86 -7.12 1.90
CA ILE A 462 -24.05 -8.32 2.10
C ILE A 462 -22.75 -8.17 1.31
N PHE A 463 -21.63 -8.17 2.03
CA PHE A 463 -20.30 -8.18 1.44
C PHE A 463 -19.76 -9.60 1.35
N ARG A 464 -19.05 -9.89 0.26
CA ARG A 464 -18.32 -11.14 0.04
C ARG A 464 -16.85 -10.82 -0.22
N LEU A 465 -15.96 -11.54 0.47
CA LEU A 465 -14.53 -11.51 0.23
C LEU A 465 -14.10 -12.83 -0.40
N LYS A 466 -13.38 -12.78 -1.52
CA LYS A 466 -12.80 -13.95 -2.16
C LYS A 466 -11.29 -13.93 -2.05
N VAL A 467 -10.71 -15.03 -1.59
CA VAL A 467 -9.26 -15.18 -1.43
C VAL A 467 -8.61 -15.48 -2.78
N ILE A 468 -7.67 -14.65 -3.21
CA ILE A 468 -6.86 -14.86 -4.42
C ILE A 468 -5.64 -15.72 -4.07
N ARG A 469 -4.98 -15.38 -2.97
CA ARG A 469 -3.78 -16.05 -2.45
C ARG A 469 -3.87 -16.08 -0.92
N PRO A 470 -3.46 -17.19 -0.27
CA PRO A 470 -3.45 -17.27 1.18
C PRO A 470 -2.43 -16.28 1.74
N PHE A 471 -2.73 -15.71 2.90
CA PHE A 471 -1.86 -14.81 3.62
C PHE A 471 -1.73 -15.22 5.09
N ILE A 472 -0.70 -14.73 5.76
CA ILE A 472 -0.37 -15.02 7.15
C ILE A 472 -0.50 -13.76 8.00
N ASN A 473 -0.83 -13.94 9.28
CA ASN A 473 -1.01 -12.87 10.26
C ASN A 473 -2.19 -11.95 9.95
N MET A 474 -2.04 -11.00 9.04
CA MET A 474 -3.11 -10.06 8.68
C MET A 474 -2.91 -9.40 7.32
N VAL A 475 -4.02 -9.00 6.69
CA VAL A 475 -4.07 -8.10 5.54
C VAL A 475 -4.86 -6.86 5.92
N GLU A 476 -4.25 -5.69 5.74
CA GLU A 476 -4.88 -4.40 5.95
C GLU A 476 -5.49 -3.90 4.64
N ILE A 477 -6.81 -3.67 4.64
CA ILE A 477 -7.56 -3.14 3.53
C ILE A 477 -7.70 -1.62 3.76
N PRO A 478 -7.00 -0.78 2.98
CA PRO A 478 -7.03 0.66 3.18
C PRO A 478 -8.43 1.21 2.91
N ARG A 479 -8.81 2.30 3.60
CA ARG A 479 -10.10 2.95 3.39
C ARG A 479 -10.21 3.53 1.98
N GLN A 480 -11.17 3.05 1.19
CA GLN A 480 -11.38 3.46 -0.20
C GLN A 480 -12.88 3.49 -0.55
N VAL A 481 -13.27 4.31 -1.53
CA VAL A 481 -14.67 4.39 -2.00
C VAL A 481 -14.94 3.30 -3.04
N MET A 482 -15.80 2.33 -2.71
CA MET A 482 -16.19 1.23 -3.60
C MET A 482 -17.17 1.69 -4.68
N PHE A 483 -18.21 2.43 -4.27
CA PHE A 483 -19.24 2.93 -5.16
C PHE A 483 -19.56 4.39 -4.89
N THR A 484 -19.81 5.13 -5.96
CA THR A 484 -20.44 6.44 -5.95
C THR A 484 -21.86 6.27 -6.44
N VAL A 485 -22.84 6.69 -5.65
CA VAL A 485 -24.25 6.48 -5.94
C VAL A 485 -24.90 7.77 -6.43
N TYR A 486 -25.58 7.66 -7.57
CA TYR A 486 -26.28 8.76 -8.23
C TYR A 486 -27.77 8.48 -8.26
N VAL A 487 -28.58 9.52 -8.08
CA VAL A 487 -30.04 9.45 -8.18
C VAL A 487 -30.52 10.36 -9.31
N THR A 488 -31.31 9.79 -10.21
CA THR A 488 -31.80 10.45 -11.43
C THR A 488 -33.28 10.20 -11.62
N SER A 489 -33.94 10.98 -12.47
CA SER A 489 -35.37 10.81 -12.76
C SER A 489 -35.62 9.99 -14.03
N THR A 490 -34.65 9.93 -14.94
CA THR A 490 -34.73 9.17 -16.20
C THR A 490 -33.49 8.29 -16.39
N PRO A 491 -33.57 7.21 -17.21
CA PRO A 491 -32.42 6.35 -17.49
C PRO A 491 -31.39 6.99 -18.44
N TYR A 492 -31.61 8.24 -18.88
CA TYR A 492 -30.73 8.97 -19.79
C TYR A 492 -30.07 10.18 -19.13
N ASP A 493 -30.44 10.49 -17.88
CA ASP A 493 -29.89 11.62 -17.14
C ASP A 493 -28.40 11.40 -16.87
N PRO A 494 -27.57 12.45 -16.93
CA PRO A 494 -26.13 12.33 -16.71
C PRO A 494 -25.82 12.08 -15.22
N LEU A 495 -24.90 11.16 -14.95
CA LEU A 495 -24.44 10.83 -13.60
C LEU A 495 -23.37 11.84 -13.13
N VAL A 496 -23.80 13.03 -12.71
CA VAL A 496 -22.90 14.16 -12.39
C VAL A 496 -22.88 14.56 -10.92
N THR A 497 -23.99 14.40 -10.20
CA THR A 497 -24.10 14.79 -8.78
C THR A 497 -24.23 13.55 -7.91
N PRO A 498 -23.19 13.19 -7.13
CA PRO A 498 -23.29 12.06 -6.21
C PRO A 498 -24.22 12.41 -5.05
N VAL A 499 -25.06 11.46 -4.66
CA VAL A 499 -25.94 11.59 -3.49
C VAL A 499 -25.25 11.05 -2.24
N TYR A 500 -24.55 9.91 -2.38
CA TYR A 500 -23.70 9.34 -1.32
C TYR A 500 -22.63 8.44 -1.93
N THR A 501 -21.62 8.13 -1.14
CA THR A 501 -20.58 7.15 -1.44
C THR A 501 -20.66 5.98 -0.48
N ILE A 502 -20.28 4.81 -0.98
CA ILE A 502 -20.11 3.60 -0.19
C ILE A 502 -18.61 3.34 -0.12
N SER A 503 -18.01 3.56 1.05
CA SER A 503 -16.61 3.26 1.30
C SER A 503 -16.44 1.98 2.11
N PHE A 504 -15.26 1.38 1.98
CA PHE A 504 -14.88 0.18 2.73
C PHE A 504 -13.48 0.37 3.31
N GLY A 505 -13.15 -0.42 4.32
CA GLY A 505 -11.81 -0.53 4.90
C GLY A 505 -11.83 -1.58 5.99
N GLY A 506 -10.68 -1.94 6.56
CA GLY A 506 -10.64 -2.87 7.69
C GLY A 506 -9.43 -3.80 7.63
N ARG A 507 -9.41 -4.81 8.49
CA ARG A 507 -8.31 -5.77 8.56
C ARG A 507 -8.83 -7.20 8.60
N VAL A 508 -8.26 -8.06 7.76
CA VAL A 508 -8.56 -9.49 7.80
C VAL A 508 -7.41 -10.19 8.49
N GLU A 509 -7.68 -10.82 9.62
CA GLU A 509 -6.68 -11.52 10.44
C GLU A 509 -6.75 -13.02 10.18
N VAL A 510 -5.59 -13.67 10.10
CA VAL A 510 -5.45 -15.12 9.96
C VAL A 510 -4.60 -15.60 11.13
N PRO A 511 -5.21 -15.87 12.30
CA PRO A 511 -4.48 -16.42 13.43
C PRO A 511 -3.84 -17.75 13.07
N GLN A 512 -2.62 -17.93 13.55
CA GLN A 512 -1.88 -19.16 13.41
C GLN A 512 -2.33 -20.13 14.50
N ASN A 513 -2.55 -21.39 14.15
CA ASN A 513 -3.00 -22.40 15.10
C ASN A 513 -2.35 -23.76 14.81
N CYS A 514 -2.00 -24.51 15.85
CA CYS A 514 -1.51 -25.88 15.75
C CYS A 514 -2.40 -26.80 16.60
N GLU A 515 -2.89 -27.87 15.98
CA GLU A 515 -3.67 -28.91 16.65
C GLU A 515 -2.80 -30.14 16.92
N LEU A 516 -2.91 -30.69 18.13
CA LEU A 516 -2.24 -31.92 18.56
C LEU A 516 -3.25 -33.07 18.56
N ASN A 517 -2.97 -34.15 17.83
CA ASN A 517 -3.82 -35.36 17.75
C ASN A 517 -5.32 -35.08 17.55
N ALA A 518 -5.67 -34.07 16.75
CA ALA A 518 -7.05 -33.62 16.54
C ALA A 518 -7.84 -33.35 17.84
N GLY A 519 -7.17 -32.93 18.92
CA GLY A 519 -7.77 -32.63 20.22
C GLY A 519 -8.00 -33.84 21.13
N GLN A 520 -7.44 -35.01 20.81
CA GLN A 520 -7.57 -36.22 21.64
C GLN A 520 -6.58 -36.24 22.82
N ILE A 521 -7.01 -36.83 23.94
CA ILE A 521 -6.16 -37.08 25.11
C ILE A 521 -5.15 -38.18 24.78
N VAL A 522 -3.88 -37.96 25.13
CA VAL A 522 -2.82 -38.96 24.96
C VAL A 522 -2.62 -39.70 26.26
N GLU A 523 -3.08 -40.95 26.28
CA GLU A 523 -3.05 -41.81 27.46
C GLU A 523 -1.80 -42.70 27.50
N PHE A 524 -1.08 -42.66 28.62
CA PHE A 524 0.03 -43.55 28.95
C PHE A 524 -0.39 -44.47 30.10
N ASP A 525 -0.79 -45.69 29.76
CA ASP A 525 -1.16 -46.71 30.73
C ASP A 525 0.03 -47.61 31.05
N PHE A 526 0.34 -47.74 32.34
CA PHE A 526 1.44 -48.55 32.86
C PHE A 526 0.97 -49.83 33.56
N GLY A 527 -0.35 -50.05 33.64
CA GLY A 527 -0.95 -51.18 34.34
C GLY A 527 -0.64 -51.21 35.84
N ASP A 528 -0.78 -52.39 36.44
CA ASP A 528 -0.54 -52.60 37.86
C ASP A 528 0.95 -52.70 38.17
N ILE A 529 1.42 -51.89 39.12
CA ILE A 529 2.81 -51.87 39.58
C ILE A 529 2.84 -52.12 41.09
N GLY A 530 3.67 -53.05 41.54
CA GLY A 530 3.81 -53.35 42.96
C GLY A 530 4.34 -52.16 43.76
N ALA A 531 3.59 -51.70 44.78
CA ALA A 531 3.94 -50.53 45.59
C ALA A 531 5.35 -50.60 46.21
N SER A 532 5.80 -51.80 46.60
CA SER A 532 7.15 -52.01 47.15
C SER A 532 8.28 -51.71 46.15
N LEU A 533 8.02 -51.79 44.84
CA LEU A 533 9.00 -51.51 43.81
C LEU A 533 9.36 -50.03 43.73
N PHE A 534 8.43 -49.13 44.08
CA PHE A 534 8.69 -47.69 44.15
C PHE A 534 9.60 -47.34 45.33
N SER A 535 9.32 -47.88 46.52
CA SER A 535 10.21 -47.71 47.67
C SER A 535 11.60 -48.32 47.45
N ALA A 536 11.68 -49.44 46.72
CA ALA A 536 12.95 -50.09 46.40
C ALA A 536 13.77 -49.34 45.35
N ALA A 537 13.13 -48.59 44.45
CA ALA A 537 13.82 -47.77 43.44
C ALA A 537 14.50 -46.54 44.07
N GLY A 538 13.89 -45.98 45.12
CA GLY A 538 14.35 -44.73 45.75
C GLY A 538 13.95 -43.46 44.97
N PRO A 539 14.14 -42.28 45.57
CA PRO A 539 13.68 -41.00 45.01
C PRO A 539 14.26 -40.72 43.62
N GLY A 540 13.41 -40.27 42.69
CA GLY A 540 13.77 -39.94 41.32
C GLY A 540 13.91 -41.13 40.36
N ASN A 541 13.88 -42.36 40.88
CA ASN A 541 14.18 -43.56 40.09
C ASN A 541 12.92 -44.29 39.63
N ARG A 542 13.03 -44.94 38.47
CA ARG A 542 12.00 -45.80 37.90
C ARG A 542 11.98 -47.17 38.62
N PRO A 543 10.81 -47.73 38.95
CA PRO A 543 10.70 -49.08 39.50
C PRO A 543 11.29 -50.14 38.57
N ALA A 544 11.92 -51.16 39.16
CA ALA A 544 12.49 -52.27 38.42
C ALA A 544 11.40 -53.05 37.66
N GLY A 545 11.67 -53.38 36.39
CA GLY A 545 10.73 -54.11 35.53
C GLY A 545 9.67 -53.26 34.83
N VAL A 546 9.54 -51.98 35.17
CA VAL A 546 8.62 -51.06 34.46
C VAL A 546 9.30 -50.50 33.22
N MET A 547 8.69 -50.74 32.06
CA MET A 547 9.19 -50.27 30.77
C MET A 547 8.56 -48.92 30.38
N PRO A 548 9.30 -47.99 29.78
CA PRO A 548 8.74 -46.76 29.23
C PRO A 548 7.67 -47.03 28.16
N GLN A 549 6.58 -46.30 28.24
CA GLN A 549 5.56 -46.27 27.20
C GLN A 549 5.95 -45.20 26.16
N THR A 550 5.72 -45.49 24.87
CA THR A 550 6.05 -44.58 23.77
C THR A 550 4.80 -44.23 22.99
N LYS A 551 4.57 -42.94 22.72
CA LYS A 551 3.43 -42.44 21.95
C LYS A 551 3.89 -41.39 20.94
N SER A 552 3.34 -41.44 19.73
CA SER A 552 3.57 -40.42 18.70
C SER A 552 2.45 -39.38 18.74
N ILE A 553 2.83 -38.11 18.79
CA ILE A 553 1.94 -36.95 18.79
C ILE A 553 1.95 -36.35 17.39
N ALA A 554 0.84 -36.48 16.67
CA ALA A 554 0.66 -35.80 15.39
C ALA A 554 0.36 -34.32 15.64
N VAL A 555 1.20 -33.45 15.10
CA VAL A 555 1.05 -32.00 15.12
C VAL A 555 0.63 -31.56 13.73
N LYS A 556 -0.48 -30.83 13.62
CA LYS A 556 -0.90 -30.21 12.36
C LYS A 556 -1.08 -28.73 12.57
N CYS A 557 -0.24 -27.93 11.92
CA CYS A 557 -0.30 -26.48 12.01
C CYS A 557 -1.01 -25.89 10.80
N THR A 558 -1.65 -24.76 11.04
CA THR A 558 -2.40 -24.01 10.05
C THR A 558 -1.94 -22.56 10.06
N ASN A 559 -1.81 -21.99 8.87
CA ASN A 559 -1.28 -20.63 8.68
C ASN A 559 0.15 -20.46 9.22
N VAL A 560 0.89 -21.56 9.31
CA VAL A 560 2.32 -21.65 9.65
C VAL A 560 3.10 -22.05 8.41
N ALA A 561 4.28 -21.47 8.19
CA ALA A 561 5.12 -21.82 7.06
C ALA A 561 5.46 -23.32 7.07
N ALA A 562 5.36 -23.97 5.91
CA ALA A 562 5.92 -25.31 5.72
C ALA A 562 7.40 -25.28 6.12
N GLN A 563 7.90 -26.36 6.74
CA GLN A 563 9.29 -26.42 7.21
C GLN A 563 9.68 -25.48 8.35
N ALA A 564 8.73 -24.83 9.03
CA ALA A 564 8.99 -24.02 10.22
C ALA A 564 9.54 -24.85 11.39
N TYR A 565 10.43 -24.24 12.17
CA TYR A 565 10.93 -24.77 13.43
C TYR A 565 10.01 -24.35 14.56
N LEU A 566 9.57 -25.33 15.35
CA LEU A 566 8.68 -25.15 16.49
C LEU A 566 9.23 -25.92 17.68
N THR A 567 8.72 -25.61 18.86
CA THR A 567 9.09 -26.26 20.11
C THR A 567 7.86 -26.80 20.81
N MET A 568 8.00 -27.94 21.48
CA MET A 568 6.96 -28.50 22.35
C MET A 568 7.46 -28.48 23.80
N ARG A 569 6.60 -28.05 24.73
CA ARG A 569 6.87 -28.09 26.16
C ARG A 569 5.70 -28.68 26.94
N LEU A 570 5.99 -29.04 28.19
CA LEU A 570 5.06 -29.68 29.10
C LEU A 570 4.68 -28.73 30.24
N GLU A 571 3.38 -28.58 30.50
CA GLU A 571 2.84 -27.84 31.64
C GLU A 571 2.08 -28.80 32.56
N ALA A 572 2.24 -28.67 33.88
CA ALA A 572 1.56 -29.53 34.85
C ALA A 572 1.23 -28.75 36.13
N SER A 573 0.15 -29.13 36.82
CA SER A 573 -0.30 -28.44 38.04
C SER A 573 0.55 -28.75 39.27
N ALA A 574 1.12 -29.96 39.37
CA ALA A 574 1.99 -30.39 40.46
C ALA A 574 3.28 -30.98 39.89
N VAL A 575 4.42 -30.45 40.34
CA VAL A 575 5.75 -30.78 39.80
C VAL A 575 6.76 -31.02 40.91
N SER A 576 7.69 -31.94 40.69
CA SER A 576 8.84 -32.18 41.56
C SER A 576 10.06 -32.48 40.69
N GLY A 577 10.96 -31.51 40.58
CA GLY A 577 12.09 -31.58 39.64
C GLY A 577 11.59 -31.78 38.21
N GLN A 578 12.00 -32.88 37.57
CA GLN A 578 11.64 -33.22 36.19
C GLN A 578 10.34 -34.04 36.06
N ALA A 579 9.64 -34.30 37.17
CA ALA A 579 8.47 -35.17 37.19
C ALA A 579 7.18 -34.40 37.44
N MET A 580 6.11 -34.87 36.78
CA MET A 580 4.74 -34.53 37.11
C MET A 580 4.31 -35.35 38.33
N VAL A 581 3.88 -34.71 39.40
CA VAL A 581 3.40 -35.39 40.60
C VAL A 581 1.97 -35.86 40.37
N SER A 582 1.68 -37.10 40.75
CA SER A 582 0.32 -37.65 40.62
C SER A 582 -0.57 -37.21 41.78
N ASP A 583 -1.84 -37.62 41.75
CA ASP A 583 -2.74 -37.64 42.92
C ASP A 583 -2.17 -38.36 44.17
N ASN A 584 -1.09 -39.14 44.03
CA ASN A 584 -0.32 -39.75 45.09
C ASN A 584 1.05 -39.07 45.20
N GLN A 585 1.33 -38.42 46.32
CA GLN A 585 2.52 -37.57 46.52
C GLN A 585 3.85 -38.34 46.44
N ASP A 586 3.83 -39.65 46.65
CA ASP A 586 5.02 -40.50 46.56
C ASP A 586 5.33 -40.94 45.13
N LEU A 587 4.43 -40.65 44.17
CA LEU A 587 4.49 -41.10 42.79
C LEU A 587 4.42 -39.94 41.81
N GLY A 588 5.09 -40.13 40.67
CA GLY A 588 5.01 -39.19 39.57
C GLY A 588 5.48 -39.80 38.29
N PHE A 589 5.46 -39.00 37.22
CA PHE A 589 5.78 -39.44 35.88
C PHE A 589 6.83 -38.51 35.27
N ILE A 590 7.86 -39.11 34.69
CA ILE A 590 8.76 -38.40 33.78
C ILE A 590 8.23 -38.56 32.37
N VAL A 591 8.18 -37.46 31.63
CA VAL A 591 7.95 -37.43 30.19
C VAL A 591 9.26 -37.01 29.53
N ALA A 592 9.65 -37.68 28.46
CA ALA A 592 10.91 -37.49 27.76
C ALA A 592 10.72 -37.51 26.24
N ASP A 593 11.72 -37.02 25.53
CA ASP A 593 11.80 -37.13 24.07
C ASP A 593 12.16 -38.56 23.62
N GLN A 594 12.29 -38.76 22.30
CA GLN A 594 12.68 -40.05 21.72
C GLN A 594 14.07 -40.55 22.18
N ASN A 595 14.93 -39.66 22.66
CA ASN A 595 16.29 -39.95 23.12
C ASN A 595 16.39 -40.12 24.64
N ASP A 596 15.25 -40.29 25.33
CA ASP A 596 15.16 -40.39 26.80
C ASP A 596 15.62 -39.12 27.54
N THR A 597 15.58 -37.95 26.89
CA THR A 597 15.86 -36.65 27.53
C THR A 597 14.59 -36.15 28.23
N PRO A 598 14.57 -36.01 29.58
CA PRO A 598 13.38 -35.56 30.30
C PRO A 598 12.96 -34.13 29.94
N ILE A 599 11.65 -33.92 29.80
CA ILE A 599 11.02 -32.60 29.68
C ILE A 599 10.61 -32.15 31.10
N THR A 600 11.30 -31.16 31.63
CA THR A 600 10.98 -30.53 32.91
C THR A 600 9.66 -29.75 32.76
N PRO A 601 8.58 -30.12 33.47
CA PRO A 601 7.31 -29.41 33.35
C PRO A 601 7.42 -27.98 33.91
N ASN A 602 6.72 -27.04 33.28
CA ASN A 602 6.70 -25.61 33.63
C ASN A 602 8.05 -24.87 33.50
N ASP A 603 9.04 -25.45 32.81
CA ASP A 603 10.30 -24.76 32.46
C ASP A 603 10.29 -24.32 31.00
N LEU A 604 10.50 -23.01 30.77
CA LEU A 604 10.54 -22.40 29.43
C LEU A 604 11.76 -22.85 28.61
N ASN A 605 12.83 -23.31 29.24
CA ASN A 605 14.04 -23.77 28.56
C ASN A 605 14.02 -25.27 28.26
N SER A 606 13.09 -26.01 28.85
CA SER A 606 12.96 -27.46 28.67
C SER A 606 11.97 -27.78 27.55
N VAL A 607 12.49 -27.89 26.33
CA VAL A 607 11.67 -28.01 25.11
C VAL A 607 12.13 -29.15 24.21
N ILE A 608 11.20 -29.70 23.42
CA ILE A 608 11.49 -30.59 22.30
C ILE A 608 11.39 -29.79 21.00
N PRO A 609 12.51 -29.54 20.30
CA PRO A 609 12.46 -28.91 18.99
C PRO A 609 11.96 -29.91 17.94
N PHE A 610 11.09 -29.45 17.05
CA PHE A 610 10.64 -30.21 15.89
C PHE A 610 10.46 -29.30 14.68
N ARG A 611 10.44 -29.91 13.49
CA ARG A 611 10.27 -29.18 12.23
C ARG A 611 9.03 -29.71 11.51
N LEU A 612 8.24 -28.79 10.98
CA LEU A 612 7.10 -29.14 10.13
C LEU A 612 7.58 -29.71 8.80
N ASP A 613 6.77 -30.55 8.17
CA ASP A 613 6.98 -31.05 6.82
C ASP A 613 6.43 -30.08 5.76
N ALA A 614 6.39 -30.53 4.50
CA ALA A 614 5.83 -29.75 3.39
C ALA A 614 4.31 -29.54 3.49
N ALA A 615 3.60 -30.36 4.29
CA ALA A 615 2.17 -30.28 4.55
C ALA A 615 1.85 -29.53 5.87
N ALA A 616 2.83 -28.82 6.45
CA ALA A 616 2.71 -28.17 7.75
C ALA A 616 2.33 -29.12 8.90
N ALA A 617 2.76 -30.39 8.80
CA ALA A 617 2.55 -31.42 9.80
C ALA A 617 3.87 -31.94 10.39
N ALA A 618 3.85 -32.51 11.58
CA ALA A 618 4.99 -33.18 12.18
C ALA A 618 4.51 -34.30 13.11
N ASN A 619 5.39 -35.26 13.40
CA ASN A 619 5.17 -36.27 14.44
C ASN A 619 6.26 -36.10 15.51
N VAL A 620 5.83 -35.86 16.75
CA VAL A 620 6.72 -35.76 17.91
C VAL A 620 6.54 -37.00 18.76
N THR A 621 7.61 -37.76 18.96
CA THR A 621 7.57 -38.98 19.78
C THR A 621 7.86 -38.63 21.24
N LEU A 622 6.94 -39.00 22.12
CA LEU A 622 7.07 -38.88 23.57
C LEU A 622 7.23 -40.25 24.22
N ARG A 623 8.08 -40.31 25.23
CA ARG A 623 8.26 -41.48 26.10
C ARG A 623 7.90 -41.08 27.52
N ALA A 624 7.25 -41.96 28.27
CA ALA A 624 6.92 -41.69 29.67
C ALA A 624 7.12 -42.93 30.53
N TRP A 625 7.42 -42.72 31.81
CA TRP A 625 7.49 -43.78 32.82
C TRP A 625 7.21 -43.23 34.22
N PRO A 626 6.67 -44.07 35.13
CA PRO A 626 6.46 -43.69 36.51
C PRO A 626 7.77 -43.74 37.30
N ILE A 627 7.89 -42.90 38.32
CA ILE A 627 9.01 -42.84 39.26
C ILE A 627 8.51 -42.73 40.70
N SER A 628 9.38 -43.06 41.66
CA SER A 628 9.14 -42.68 43.06
C SER A 628 9.61 -41.25 43.29
N ILE A 629 8.77 -40.41 43.87
CA ILE A 629 9.10 -39.01 44.20
C ILE A 629 9.86 -38.92 45.52
N THR A 630 9.36 -39.60 46.55
CA THR A 630 9.86 -39.48 47.93
C THR A 630 10.75 -40.65 48.35
N GLY A 631 10.75 -41.76 47.61
CA GLY A 631 11.35 -43.03 48.01
C GLY A 631 10.56 -43.82 49.06
N GLN A 632 9.40 -43.33 49.50
CA GLN A 632 8.54 -44.05 50.43
C GLN A 632 7.65 -45.07 49.71
N LYS A 633 7.08 -46.02 50.47
CA LYS A 633 6.09 -46.94 49.91
C LYS A 633 4.81 -46.14 49.66
N PRO A 634 4.33 -46.03 48.41
CA PRO A 634 3.12 -45.28 48.09
C PRO A 634 1.88 -45.96 48.67
N THR A 635 0.83 -45.18 48.91
CA THR A 635 -0.50 -45.72 49.22
C THR A 635 -1.02 -46.57 48.06
N GLU A 636 -1.48 -47.79 48.35
CA GLU A 636 -2.04 -48.70 47.34
C GLU A 636 -3.39 -48.18 46.83
N GLY A 637 -3.54 -48.10 45.51
CA GLY A 637 -4.73 -47.57 44.85
C GLY A 637 -4.42 -47.08 43.42
N PRO A 638 -5.45 -46.69 42.64
CA PRO A 638 -5.24 -46.05 41.36
C PRO A 638 -4.55 -44.70 41.55
N PHE A 639 -3.68 -44.34 40.62
CA PHE A 639 -3.00 -43.05 40.63
C PHE A 639 -2.89 -42.50 39.20
N SER A 640 -3.00 -41.18 39.07
CA SER A 640 -3.06 -40.47 37.81
C SER A 640 -2.42 -39.08 37.89
N ALA A 641 -1.86 -38.62 36.79
CA ALA A 641 -1.36 -37.25 36.64
C ALA A 641 -1.83 -36.67 35.30
N LEU A 642 -2.13 -35.37 35.29
CA LEU A 642 -2.55 -34.65 34.09
C LEU A 642 -1.51 -33.57 33.75
N GLY A 643 -1.09 -33.54 32.49
CA GLY A 643 -0.22 -32.50 31.93
C GLY A 643 -0.75 -32.01 30.59
N TYR A 644 -0.38 -30.79 30.23
CA TYR A 644 -0.72 -30.15 28.97
C TYR A 644 0.51 -30.01 28.10
N LEU A 645 0.41 -30.45 26.85
CA LEU A 645 1.43 -30.20 25.84
C LEU A 645 1.13 -28.87 25.16
N ARG A 646 2.14 -28.02 25.08
CA ARG A 646 2.06 -26.72 24.41
C ARG A 646 3.09 -26.63 23.30
N VAL A 647 2.67 -26.11 22.16
CA VAL A 647 3.54 -25.80 21.02
C VAL A 647 3.80 -24.30 20.99
N ASP A 648 5.06 -23.92 20.97
CA ASP A 648 5.49 -22.53 20.87
C ASP A 648 6.43 -22.34 19.67
N TYR A 649 6.44 -21.13 19.10
CA TYR A 649 7.36 -20.76 18.04
C TYR A 649 8.77 -20.59 18.59
N GLN A 650 9.75 -21.01 17.78
CA GLN A 650 11.17 -20.76 18.06
C GLN A 650 11.63 -19.40 17.54
#